data_AF-A0A1Q7MJT8-F1
#
_entry.id   AF-A0A1Q7MJT8-F1
#
_cell.length_a   1.000
_cell.length_b   1.000
_cell.length_c   1.000
_cell.angle_alpha   90.00
_cell.angle_beta   90.00
_cell.angle_gamma   90.00
#
_symmetry.space_group_name_H-M   'P 1'
#
loop_
_entity.id
_entity.type
_entity.pdbx_description
1 polymer ?
#
loop_
_entity_poly.entity_id
_entity_poly.type
_entity_poly.pdbx_seq_one_letter_code
_entity_poly.pdbx_strand_id
1 'polypeptide(L)'
;MDIGTTVTATTNASLDTRRPDYQALKTRIHQELLAVLNLNRLPQVGRQEAEPEIRSVLTGLLTREGQTIPLSLFERECLIADVINELFGLGPLEALLRDPDVADVLVNRFDQVYVERHGRLEPTTVTFKDDAHLLQIIERIVSGVGRRIDESSPMVDARLADGSRVNAIIPPLALDGPALSIRRFPLDRLDAHDLIGRRTLTQPMLDFLQAAMACRLNIVVSGGTGAGKTTMLNVLSSFINERERIITIEDAAELVLRQRHVVRLETRPANIEGKGGVKQRQLLINALRMRPDRIILGEVRGDEALDMLQAMNTGHDGSLTTIHANTPRDALYRLDTMVAMANLNIPERAIRQQVASAVNLVIQISRLSDGTRKVTQISEITGMEGDIISMHDIFVFERDSVRPPRDGRHATVAVALQPHRGRGVTIVVFTFVLTMTIVFGSYWALVMRPEAQTAGRLRHRLRVNSARPQGAPSVIKGGSVEERKDGLLRRLHRRFAVAPTARLVERAGMDIDATRLVSGTAGALTFVVVVLRAVQPNWFLALCAGAMTPLVPYFYLRHAARARLNTFEEIFPDAIDLMARALRAGHAVTTTLAMIADEMPDPVKSEFRVVYEQHNYGLPFQRVMKDLATRVPLIDVRFFVTAVLMQRDTGGNLAEVLDNLATVTRDRFRTRRQLDVLTAQGRMTGWILGGFPLVLGLVLYLLKPDHMNAFVKDPLGLRLLELAIALQVIGVVVIRKLVKVEY
;
A
#
# COMPACT_ATOMS: atom_id res chain seq x y z
N MET A 1 -14.67 -67.46 23.37
CA MET A 1 -13.50 -67.75 22.52
C MET A 1 -13.93 -67.44 21.11
N ASP A 2 -13.81 -66.17 20.71
CA ASP A 2 -14.11 -65.69 19.36
C ASP A 2 -12.81 -65.55 18.59
N ILE A 3 -12.67 -66.32 17.52
CA ILE A 3 -11.63 -66.13 16.52
C ILE A 3 -12.33 -65.54 15.30
N GLY A 4 -12.18 -64.22 15.14
CA GLY A 4 -12.73 -63.47 14.01
C GLY A 4 -12.01 -63.81 12.71
N THR A 5 -12.76 -64.33 11.75
CA THR A 5 -12.38 -64.37 10.34
C THR A 5 -12.62 -62.98 9.74
N THR A 6 -11.52 -62.36 9.34
CA THR A 6 -11.47 -61.10 8.60
C THR A 6 -12.05 -61.33 7.20
N VAL A 7 -13.23 -60.79 6.93
CA VAL A 7 -13.76 -60.65 5.58
C VAL A 7 -13.03 -59.47 4.95
N THR A 8 -12.02 -59.77 4.13
CA THR A 8 -11.41 -58.81 3.22
C THR A 8 -12.47 -58.34 2.22
N ALA A 9 -12.80 -57.05 2.30
CA ALA A 9 -13.66 -56.38 1.33
C ALA A 9 -13.07 -56.56 -0.08
N THR A 10 -13.84 -57.23 -0.92
CA THR A 10 -13.51 -57.45 -2.34
C THR A 10 -13.51 -56.09 -3.03
N THR A 11 -12.34 -55.66 -3.46
CA THR A 11 -12.12 -54.46 -4.27
C THR A 11 -12.99 -54.52 -5.52
N ASN A 12 -13.73 -53.44 -5.81
CA ASN A 12 -14.44 -53.23 -7.06
C ASN A 12 -13.51 -53.55 -8.25
N ALA A 13 -13.79 -54.63 -8.96
CA ALA A 13 -13.07 -54.99 -10.17
C ALA A 13 -13.44 -54.01 -11.29
N SER A 14 -12.69 -52.91 -11.41
CA SER A 14 -12.70 -52.07 -12.61
C SER A 14 -12.24 -52.92 -13.79
N LEU A 15 -13.06 -53.03 -14.84
CA LEU A 15 -12.66 -53.70 -16.09
C LEU A 15 -11.35 -53.10 -16.60
N ASP A 16 -10.34 -53.94 -16.86
CA ASP A 16 -9.12 -53.49 -17.52
C ASP A 16 -9.37 -53.40 -19.04
N THR A 17 -9.73 -52.20 -19.50
CA THR A 17 -9.95 -51.90 -20.92
C THR A 17 -8.70 -52.06 -21.79
N ARG A 18 -7.52 -52.32 -21.20
CA ARG A 18 -6.27 -52.59 -21.94
C ARG A 18 -6.17 -54.01 -22.49
N ARG A 19 -7.07 -54.93 -22.11
CA ARG A 19 -7.05 -56.29 -22.63
C ARG A 19 -7.21 -56.29 -24.16
N PRO A 20 -6.24 -56.86 -24.93
CA PRO A 20 -6.30 -56.86 -26.40
C PRO A 20 -7.59 -57.47 -26.93
N ASP A 21 -8.07 -58.54 -26.30
CA ASP A 21 -9.29 -59.25 -26.69
C ASP A 21 -10.54 -58.38 -26.52
N TYR A 22 -10.58 -57.54 -25.47
CA TYR A 22 -11.69 -56.62 -25.21
C TYR A 22 -11.74 -55.50 -26.27
N GLN A 23 -10.59 -54.90 -26.59
CA GLN A 23 -10.50 -53.85 -27.62
C GLN A 23 -10.81 -54.40 -29.02
N ALA A 24 -10.35 -55.62 -29.34
CA ALA A 24 -10.64 -56.29 -30.60
C ALA A 24 -12.14 -56.60 -30.74
N LEU A 25 -12.77 -57.10 -29.66
CA LEU A 25 -14.20 -57.36 -29.62
C LEU A 25 -15.01 -56.06 -29.78
N LYS A 26 -14.66 -55.03 -29.01
CA LYS A 26 -15.29 -53.70 -29.09
C LYS A 26 -15.25 -53.13 -30.51
N THR A 27 -14.09 -53.19 -31.16
CA THR A 27 -13.91 -52.71 -32.54
C THR A 27 -14.80 -53.47 -33.51
N ARG A 28 -14.90 -54.79 -33.36
CA ARG A 28 -15.71 -55.65 -34.23
C ARG A 28 -17.21 -55.37 -34.09
N ILE A 29 -17.69 -55.30 -32.85
CA ILE A 29 -19.08 -54.95 -32.54
C ILE A 29 -19.41 -53.55 -33.05
N HIS A 30 -18.48 -52.58 -32.91
CA HIS A 30 -18.68 -51.24 -33.45
C HIS A 30 -18.81 -51.26 -34.98
N GLN A 31 -17.96 -52.01 -35.69
CA GLN A 31 -18.04 -52.15 -37.16
C GLN A 31 -19.34 -52.82 -37.61
N GLU A 32 -19.75 -53.91 -36.95
CA GLU A 32 -21.03 -54.58 -37.26
C GLU A 32 -22.23 -53.67 -36.97
N LEU A 33 -22.19 -52.92 -35.86
CA LEU A 33 -23.23 -51.96 -35.53
C LEU A 33 -23.35 -50.86 -36.58
N LEU A 34 -22.23 -50.35 -37.10
CA LEU A 34 -22.23 -49.37 -38.21
C LEU A 34 -22.72 -49.97 -39.52
N ALA A 35 -22.53 -51.27 -39.76
CA ALA A 35 -23.05 -51.95 -40.95
C ALA A 35 -24.57 -52.20 -40.87
N VAL A 36 -25.10 -52.40 -39.66
CA VAL A 36 -26.53 -52.62 -39.41
C VAL A 36 -27.30 -51.30 -39.34
N LEU A 37 -26.68 -50.23 -38.83
CA LEU A 37 -27.28 -48.90 -38.75
C LEU A 37 -27.11 -48.13 -40.06
N ASN A 38 -28.21 -47.59 -40.59
CA ASN A 38 -28.13 -46.60 -41.67
C ASN A 38 -27.51 -45.30 -41.12
N LEU A 39 -26.19 -45.12 -41.33
CA LEU A 39 -25.37 -43.98 -40.93
C LEU A 39 -26.00 -42.60 -41.20
N ASN A 40 -26.85 -42.49 -42.23
CA ASN A 40 -27.48 -41.24 -42.65
C ASN A 40 -28.57 -40.71 -41.68
N ARG A 41 -29.06 -41.51 -40.72
CA ARG A 41 -30.12 -41.09 -39.77
C ARG A 41 -29.61 -40.74 -38.36
N LEU A 42 -28.42 -41.19 -37.98
CA LEU A 42 -27.87 -41.00 -36.64
C LEU A 42 -27.63 -39.54 -36.21
N PRO A 43 -27.23 -38.61 -37.11
CA PRO A 43 -27.00 -37.21 -36.71
C PRO A 43 -28.29 -36.43 -36.38
N GLN A 44 -29.46 -36.92 -36.79
CA GLN A 44 -30.74 -36.21 -36.66
C GLN A 44 -31.60 -36.69 -35.48
N VAL A 45 -31.30 -37.86 -34.91
CA VAL A 45 -32.06 -38.46 -33.81
C VAL A 45 -31.34 -38.20 -32.49
N GLY A 46 -32.04 -37.62 -31.51
CA GLY A 46 -31.46 -37.33 -30.20
C GLY A 46 -31.08 -38.61 -29.44
N ARG A 47 -30.04 -38.54 -28.58
CA ARG A 47 -29.54 -39.66 -27.75
C ARG A 47 -30.67 -40.40 -27.02
N GLN A 48 -31.68 -39.69 -26.51
CA GLN A 48 -32.79 -40.28 -25.76
C GLN A 48 -33.71 -41.18 -26.61
N GLU A 49 -33.81 -40.94 -27.92
CA GLU A 49 -34.66 -41.71 -28.83
C GLU A 49 -33.90 -42.88 -29.47
N ALA A 50 -32.60 -42.69 -29.77
CA ALA A 50 -31.79 -43.71 -30.44
C ALA A 50 -31.16 -44.75 -29.48
N GLU A 51 -30.89 -44.38 -28.22
CA GLU A 51 -30.22 -45.26 -27.26
C GLU A 51 -30.96 -46.58 -26.98
N PRO A 52 -32.30 -46.63 -26.81
CA PRO A 52 -33.02 -47.88 -26.56
C PRO A 52 -32.96 -48.86 -27.75
N GLU A 53 -33.09 -48.34 -28.97
CA GLU A 53 -33.04 -49.13 -30.21
C GLU A 53 -31.63 -49.70 -30.43
N ILE A 54 -30.61 -48.86 -30.28
CA ILE A 54 -29.20 -49.27 -30.41
C ILE A 54 -28.80 -50.27 -29.33
N ARG A 55 -29.28 -50.09 -28.10
CA ARG A 55 -29.05 -51.04 -26.99
C ARG A 55 -29.66 -52.42 -27.29
N SER A 56 -30.85 -52.45 -27.91
CA SER A 56 -31.49 -53.70 -28.33
C SER A 56 -30.66 -54.42 -29.40
N VAL A 57 -30.20 -53.70 -30.43
CA VAL A 57 -29.33 -54.25 -31.48
C VAL A 57 -28.01 -54.77 -30.90
N LEU A 58 -27.37 -53.99 -30.03
CA LEU A 58 -26.11 -54.36 -29.36
C LEU A 58 -26.26 -55.62 -28.51
N THR A 59 -27.36 -55.76 -27.78
CA THR A 59 -27.63 -56.94 -26.96
C THR A 59 -27.84 -58.16 -27.84
N GLY A 60 -28.50 -58.00 -29.00
CA GLY A 60 -28.63 -59.03 -30.03
C GLY A 60 -27.28 -59.48 -30.60
N LEU A 61 -26.41 -58.54 -31.01
CA LEU A 61 -25.07 -58.82 -31.52
C LEU A 61 -24.20 -59.54 -30.48
N LEU A 62 -24.23 -59.05 -29.23
CA LEU A 62 -23.50 -59.68 -28.12
C LEU A 62 -24.01 -61.06 -27.74
N THR A 63 -25.28 -61.36 -28.00
CA THR A 63 -25.83 -62.71 -27.77
C THR A 63 -25.33 -63.69 -28.84
N ARG A 64 -25.16 -63.22 -30.08
CA ARG A 64 -24.58 -64.00 -31.19
C ARG A 64 -23.08 -64.24 -30.99
N GLU A 65 -22.30 -63.19 -30.68
CA GLU A 65 -20.85 -63.32 -30.46
C GLU A 65 -20.47 -63.93 -29.10
N GLY A 66 -21.41 -63.96 -28.15
CA GLY A 66 -21.23 -64.58 -26.83
C GLY A 66 -20.95 -66.08 -26.84
N GLN A 67 -21.01 -66.73 -28.01
CA GLN A 67 -20.58 -68.12 -28.21
C GLN A 67 -19.05 -68.24 -28.40
N THR A 68 -18.34 -67.15 -28.70
CA THR A 68 -16.91 -67.16 -29.04
C THR A 68 -16.03 -66.61 -27.91
N ILE A 69 -16.55 -65.67 -27.09
CA ILE A 69 -15.86 -65.09 -25.93
C ILE A 69 -16.83 -65.10 -24.73
N PRO A 70 -16.54 -65.85 -23.64
CA PRO A 70 -17.41 -65.85 -22.47
C PRO A 70 -17.25 -64.53 -21.70
N LEU A 71 -18.27 -63.67 -21.79
CA LEU A 71 -18.38 -62.43 -21.02
C LEU A 71 -19.42 -62.58 -19.92
N SER A 72 -19.08 -62.11 -18.72
CA SER A 72 -20.04 -61.93 -17.63
C SER A 72 -21.13 -60.91 -17.99
N LEU A 73 -22.25 -60.94 -17.27
CA LEU A 73 -23.32 -59.95 -17.44
C LEU A 73 -22.81 -58.51 -17.24
N PHE A 74 -21.92 -58.32 -16.26
CA PHE A 74 -21.29 -57.03 -15.99
C PHE A 74 -20.41 -56.54 -17.13
N GLU A 75 -19.54 -57.41 -17.69
CA GLU A 75 -18.69 -57.06 -18.84
C GLU A 75 -19.51 -56.69 -20.09
N ARG A 76 -20.64 -57.38 -20.31
CA ARG A 76 -21.56 -57.06 -21.41
C ARG A 76 -22.19 -55.68 -21.24
N GLU A 77 -22.69 -55.36 -20.04
CA GLU A 77 -23.28 -54.04 -19.77
C GLU A 77 -22.26 -52.91 -19.90
N CYS A 78 -21.02 -53.12 -19.42
CA CYS A 78 -19.92 -52.17 -19.63
C CYS A 78 -19.63 -51.97 -21.12
N LEU A 79 -19.53 -53.04 -21.91
CA LEU A 79 -19.25 -52.93 -23.35
C LEU A 79 -20.38 -52.21 -24.11
N ILE A 80 -21.63 -52.49 -23.77
CA ILE A 80 -22.78 -51.78 -24.34
C ILE A 80 -22.69 -50.28 -24.01
N ALA A 81 -22.41 -49.94 -22.76
CA ALA A 81 -22.26 -48.55 -22.34
C ALA A 81 -21.10 -47.85 -23.07
N ASP A 82 -19.97 -48.53 -23.23
CA ASP A 82 -18.80 -48.03 -23.95
C ASP A 82 -19.11 -47.73 -25.42
N VAL A 83 -19.75 -48.66 -26.13
CA VAL A 83 -20.12 -48.46 -27.55
C VAL A 83 -21.13 -47.33 -27.71
N ILE A 84 -22.10 -47.21 -26.79
CA ILE A 84 -23.05 -46.08 -26.78
C ILE A 84 -22.32 -44.75 -26.53
N ASN A 85 -21.40 -44.71 -25.57
CA ASN A 85 -20.59 -43.52 -25.29
C ASN A 85 -19.66 -43.16 -26.48
N GLU A 86 -19.22 -44.14 -27.27
CA GLU A 86 -18.43 -43.92 -28.48
C GLU A 86 -19.25 -43.29 -29.61
N LEU A 87 -20.52 -43.69 -29.75
CA LEU A 87 -21.44 -43.15 -30.75
C LEU A 87 -21.95 -41.76 -30.39
N PHE A 88 -22.33 -41.53 -29.14
CA PHE A 88 -23.06 -40.30 -28.73
C PHE A 88 -22.32 -39.41 -27.73
N GLY A 89 -21.25 -39.89 -27.10
CA GLY A 89 -20.53 -39.20 -26.02
C GLY A 89 -19.08 -38.89 -26.38
N LEU A 90 -18.26 -38.80 -25.33
CA LEU A 90 -16.81 -38.54 -25.40
C LEU A 90 -15.97 -39.83 -25.38
N GLY A 91 -16.58 -40.95 -25.78
CA GLY A 91 -15.92 -42.25 -25.86
C GLY A 91 -15.36 -42.70 -24.51
N PRO A 92 -14.09 -43.14 -24.43
CA PRO A 92 -13.49 -43.65 -23.19
C PRO A 92 -13.44 -42.62 -22.05
N LEU A 93 -13.46 -41.32 -22.35
CA LEU A 93 -13.39 -40.26 -21.33
C LEU A 93 -14.65 -40.19 -20.46
N GLU A 94 -15.79 -40.65 -20.95
CA GLU A 94 -17.07 -40.53 -20.26
C GLU A 94 -17.06 -41.21 -18.89
N ALA A 95 -16.35 -42.35 -18.76
CA ALA A 95 -16.19 -43.06 -17.50
C ALA A 95 -15.41 -42.22 -16.46
N LEU A 96 -14.35 -41.54 -16.89
CA LEU A 96 -13.53 -40.68 -16.04
C LEU A 96 -14.27 -39.39 -15.66
N LEU A 97 -15.07 -38.84 -16.59
CA LEU A 97 -15.83 -37.61 -16.37
C LEU A 97 -17.06 -37.81 -15.50
N ARG A 98 -17.57 -39.04 -15.34
CA ARG A 98 -18.65 -39.36 -14.39
C ARG A 98 -18.18 -39.50 -12.95
N ASP A 99 -16.89 -39.78 -12.75
CA ASP A 99 -16.31 -40.01 -11.44
C ASP A 99 -16.16 -38.69 -10.67
N PRO A 100 -16.82 -38.49 -9.51
CA PRO A 100 -16.78 -37.23 -8.79
C PRO A 100 -15.41 -36.90 -8.17
N ASP A 101 -14.55 -37.89 -7.94
CA ASP A 101 -13.23 -37.69 -7.30
C ASP A 101 -12.15 -37.23 -8.29
N VAL A 102 -12.41 -37.31 -9.60
CA VAL A 102 -11.50 -36.84 -10.65
C VAL A 102 -11.59 -35.32 -10.78
N ALA A 103 -10.47 -34.63 -10.59
CA ALA A 103 -10.36 -33.19 -10.80
C ALA A 103 -9.89 -32.85 -12.22
N ASP A 104 -8.83 -33.50 -12.67
CA ASP A 104 -8.23 -33.28 -14.00
C ASP A 104 -8.07 -34.62 -14.73
N VAL A 105 -8.20 -34.60 -16.06
CA VAL A 105 -7.93 -35.72 -16.97
C VAL A 105 -6.87 -35.26 -17.97
N LEU A 106 -5.74 -35.97 -18.03
CA LEU A 106 -4.61 -35.65 -18.91
C LEU A 106 -4.34 -36.82 -19.85
N VAL A 107 -4.49 -36.59 -21.15
CA VAL A 107 -4.19 -37.54 -22.22
C VAL A 107 -2.93 -37.05 -22.93
N ASN A 108 -1.82 -37.74 -22.68
CA ASN A 108 -0.54 -37.40 -23.31
C ASN A 108 -0.39 -38.09 -24.68
N ARG A 109 -0.98 -39.29 -24.81
CA ARG A 109 -1.08 -40.11 -26.02
C ARG A 109 -2.32 -40.99 -25.96
N PHE A 110 -2.68 -41.61 -27.09
CA PHE A 110 -3.81 -42.55 -27.17
C PHE A 110 -3.74 -43.69 -26.12
N ASP A 111 -2.54 -44.10 -25.71
CA ASP A 111 -2.28 -45.16 -24.73
C ASP A 111 -1.88 -44.66 -23.32
N GLN A 112 -1.80 -43.34 -23.11
CA GLN A 112 -1.32 -42.73 -21.86
C GLN A 112 -2.31 -41.70 -21.31
N VAL A 113 -3.17 -42.16 -20.41
CA VAL A 113 -4.20 -41.34 -19.75
C VAL A 113 -3.98 -41.32 -18.24
N TYR A 114 -3.89 -40.12 -17.67
CA TYR A 114 -3.73 -39.83 -16.25
C TYR A 114 -4.94 -39.07 -15.72
N VAL A 115 -5.21 -39.21 -14.43
CA VAL A 115 -6.19 -38.37 -13.71
C VAL A 115 -5.58 -37.80 -12.44
N GLU A 116 -6.04 -36.62 -12.05
CA GLU A 116 -5.78 -36.08 -10.71
C GLU A 116 -6.93 -36.42 -9.77
N ARG A 117 -6.62 -37.11 -8.67
CA ARG A 117 -7.53 -37.33 -7.54
C ARG A 117 -6.93 -36.77 -6.27
N HIS A 118 -7.71 -35.97 -5.55
CA HIS A 118 -7.31 -35.38 -4.27
C HIS A 118 -5.91 -34.71 -4.28
N GLY A 119 -5.52 -34.07 -5.40
CA GLY A 119 -4.22 -33.39 -5.52
C GLY A 119 -3.05 -34.30 -5.90
N ARG A 120 -3.29 -35.56 -6.29
CA ARG A 120 -2.27 -36.52 -6.74
C ARG A 120 -2.60 -37.03 -8.13
N LEU A 121 -1.58 -37.08 -8.99
CA LEU A 121 -1.67 -37.62 -10.33
C LEU A 121 -1.50 -39.14 -10.30
N GLU A 122 -2.41 -39.87 -10.95
CA GLU A 122 -2.37 -41.33 -11.08
C GLU A 122 -2.64 -41.78 -12.53
N PRO A 123 -1.99 -42.86 -13.01
CA PRO A 123 -2.29 -43.45 -14.31
C PRO A 123 -3.62 -44.21 -14.28
N THR A 124 -4.36 -44.19 -15.38
CA THR A 124 -5.64 -44.91 -15.52
C THR A 124 -5.50 -46.18 -16.36
N THR A 125 -6.53 -47.03 -16.34
CA THR A 125 -6.67 -48.18 -17.25
C THR A 125 -7.35 -47.82 -18.57
N VAL A 126 -7.87 -46.59 -18.69
CA VAL A 126 -8.60 -46.11 -19.87
C VAL A 126 -7.63 -45.76 -20.98
N THR A 127 -7.88 -46.27 -22.18
CA THR A 127 -7.07 -46.00 -23.38
C THR A 127 -7.96 -45.75 -24.59
N PHE A 128 -7.42 -45.01 -25.56
CA PHE A 128 -7.98 -44.87 -26.90
C PHE A 128 -7.44 -45.98 -27.81
N LYS A 129 -8.04 -46.11 -29.00
CA LYS A 129 -7.66 -47.15 -29.96
C LYS A 129 -6.34 -46.81 -30.66
N ASP A 130 -6.27 -45.59 -31.17
CA ASP A 130 -5.16 -45.01 -31.93
C ASP A 130 -5.28 -43.48 -31.89
N ASP A 131 -4.29 -42.78 -32.46
CA ASP A 131 -4.29 -41.31 -32.55
C ASP A 131 -5.48 -40.77 -33.36
N ALA A 132 -5.94 -41.51 -34.36
CA ALA A 132 -7.09 -41.11 -35.18
C ALA A 132 -8.38 -41.10 -34.35
N HIS A 133 -8.58 -42.09 -33.48
CA HIS A 133 -9.70 -42.14 -32.56
C HIS A 133 -9.67 -40.97 -31.56
N LEU A 134 -8.50 -40.67 -30.98
CA LEU A 134 -8.35 -39.53 -30.08
C LEU A 134 -8.65 -38.21 -30.81
N LEU A 135 -8.13 -38.03 -32.03
CA LEU A 135 -8.39 -36.85 -32.85
C LEU A 135 -9.88 -36.67 -33.16
N GLN A 136 -10.60 -37.74 -33.51
CA GLN A 136 -12.05 -37.69 -33.74
C GLN A 136 -12.84 -37.24 -32.50
N ILE A 137 -12.42 -37.67 -31.31
CA ILE A 137 -13.03 -37.23 -30.05
C ILE A 137 -12.72 -35.75 -29.79
N ILE A 138 -11.48 -35.31 -30.02
CA ILE A 138 -11.08 -33.90 -29.91
C ILE A 138 -11.91 -33.03 -30.87
N GLU A 139 -12.01 -33.41 -32.13
CA GLU A 139 -12.81 -32.70 -33.15
C GLU A 139 -14.29 -32.62 -32.76
N ARG A 140 -14.86 -33.70 -32.20
CA ARG A 140 -16.25 -33.73 -31.71
C ARG A 140 -16.46 -32.77 -30.55
N ILE A 141 -15.56 -32.77 -29.57
CA ILE A 141 -15.57 -31.83 -28.44
C ILE A 141 -15.55 -30.39 -28.97
N VAL A 142 -14.59 -30.09 -29.84
CA VAL A 142 -14.34 -28.74 -30.35
C VAL A 142 -15.49 -28.24 -31.23
N SER A 143 -16.04 -29.12 -32.08
CA SER A 143 -17.18 -28.81 -32.94
C SER A 143 -18.46 -28.56 -32.13
N GLY A 144 -18.70 -29.33 -31.06
CA GLY A 144 -19.84 -29.13 -30.16
C GLY A 144 -19.85 -27.77 -29.45
N VAL A 145 -18.68 -27.13 -29.31
CA VAL A 145 -18.50 -25.81 -28.69
C VAL A 145 -18.38 -24.69 -29.74
N GLY A 146 -18.53 -25.00 -31.02
CA GLY A 146 -18.44 -24.03 -32.12
C GLY A 146 -17.02 -23.50 -32.36
N ARG A 147 -16.00 -24.29 -32.01
CA ARG A 147 -14.58 -24.01 -32.28
C ARG A 147 -14.08 -24.90 -33.42
N ARG A 148 -12.85 -24.67 -33.87
CA ARG A 148 -12.17 -25.48 -34.89
C ARG A 148 -10.77 -25.84 -34.43
N ILE A 149 -10.33 -27.03 -34.81
CA ILE A 149 -8.96 -27.53 -34.63
C ILE A 149 -8.61 -28.30 -35.90
N ASP A 150 -7.51 -27.92 -36.54
CA ASP A 150 -7.00 -28.52 -37.78
C ASP A 150 -5.50 -28.19 -37.93
N GLU A 151 -4.85 -28.64 -39.00
CA GLU A 151 -3.42 -28.38 -39.22
C GLU A 151 -3.06 -26.88 -39.30
N SER A 152 -4.01 -26.02 -39.69
CA SER A 152 -3.80 -24.57 -39.72
C SER A 152 -3.95 -23.92 -38.34
N SER A 153 -4.72 -24.56 -37.46
CA SER A 153 -5.01 -24.14 -36.09
C SER A 153 -4.86 -25.33 -35.12
N PRO A 154 -3.63 -25.83 -34.90
CA PRO A 154 -3.38 -27.11 -34.24
C PRO A 154 -3.53 -27.07 -32.70
N MET A 155 -4.07 -25.99 -32.14
CA MET A 155 -4.27 -25.82 -30.70
C MET A 155 -5.61 -25.14 -30.44
N VAL A 156 -6.29 -25.55 -29.37
CA VAL A 156 -7.60 -25.00 -29.02
C VAL A 156 -7.84 -25.02 -27.51
N ASP A 157 -8.46 -23.96 -27.03
CA ASP A 157 -9.09 -23.89 -25.72
C ASP A 157 -10.61 -23.82 -25.89
N ALA A 158 -11.32 -24.73 -25.23
CA ALA A 158 -12.77 -24.87 -25.31
C ALA A 158 -13.38 -25.15 -23.92
N ARG A 159 -14.72 -25.13 -23.87
CA ARG A 159 -15.49 -25.41 -22.66
C ARG A 159 -16.60 -26.38 -22.97
N LEU A 160 -16.62 -27.51 -22.26
CA LEU A 160 -17.68 -28.51 -22.37
C LEU A 160 -19.01 -28.00 -21.80
N ALA A 161 -20.10 -28.69 -22.13
CA ALA A 161 -21.44 -28.33 -21.68
C ALA A 161 -21.60 -28.37 -20.14
N ASP A 162 -20.79 -29.15 -19.44
CA ASP A 162 -20.73 -29.23 -17.98
C ASP A 162 -19.92 -28.08 -17.34
N GLY A 163 -19.32 -27.20 -18.14
CA GLY A 163 -18.46 -26.09 -17.70
C GLY A 163 -16.98 -26.44 -17.55
N SER A 164 -16.60 -27.71 -17.76
CA SER A 164 -15.22 -28.18 -17.73
C SER A 164 -14.39 -27.53 -18.83
N ARG A 165 -13.13 -27.19 -18.54
CA ARG A 165 -12.21 -26.56 -19.49
C ARG A 165 -11.42 -27.62 -20.21
N VAL A 166 -11.30 -27.47 -21.53
CA VAL A 166 -10.59 -28.40 -22.39
C VAL A 166 -9.52 -27.64 -23.16
N ASN A 167 -8.30 -28.15 -23.09
CA ASN A 167 -7.20 -27.75 -23.96
C ASN A 167 -6.80 -28.95 -24.81
N ALA A 168 -6.64 -28.75 -26.11
CA ALA A 168 -6.13 -29.79 -27.01
C ALA A 168 -5.06 -29.22 -27.93
N ILE A 169 -4.09 -30.07 -28.27
CA ILE A 169 -3.01 -29.79 -29.21
C ILE A 169 -2.80 -31.02 -30.10
N ILE A 170 -2.65 -30.79 -31.41
CA ILE A 170 -2.53 -31.86 -32.41
C ILE A 170 -1.24 -31.72 -33.24
N PRO A 171 -0.82 -32.76 -33.97
CA PRO A 171 0.26 -32.65 -34.94
C PRO A 171 0.03 -31.51 -35.96
N PRO A 172 1.09 -30.84 -36.44
CA PRO A 172 2.51 -31.16 -36.25
C PRO A 172 3.14 -30.62 -34.95
N LEU A 173 2.39 -29.89 -34.10
CA LEU A 173 2.96 -29.32 -32.87
C LEU A 173 3.14 -30.36 -31.75
N ALA A 174 2.21 -31.31 -31.66
CA ALA A 174 2.31 -32.45 -30.75
C ALA A 174 3.02 -33.62 -31.47
N LEU A 175 4.32 -33.77 -31.23
CA LEU A 175 5.19 -34.73 -31.95
C LEU A 175 4.81 -36.19 -31.69
N ASP A 176 4.32 -36.48 -30.48
CA ASP A 176 3.98 -37.82 -30.01
C ASP A 176 2.52 -38.23 -30.30
N GLY A 177 1.79 -37.44 -31.10
CA GLY A 177 0.36 -37.60 -31.37
C GLY A 177 -0.50 -36.54 -30.68
N PRO A 178 -1.83 -36.56 -30.88
CA PRO A 178 -2.76 -35.62 -30.24
C PRO A 178 -2.70 -35.68 -28.71
N ALA A 179 -2.74 -34.52 -28.04
CA ALA A 179 -2.81 -34.43 -26.58
C ALA A 179 -4.02 -33.60 -26.13
N LEU A 180 -4.60 -33.97 -25.00
CA LEU A 180 -5.84 -33.41 -24.47
C LEU A 180 -5.75 -33.27 -22.95
N SER A 181 -6.09 -32.09 -22.43
CA SER A 181 -6.19 -31.82 -21.00
C SER A 181 -7.60 -31.31 -20.67
N ILE A 182 -8.29 -32.00 -19.77
CA ILE A 182 -9.60 -31.60 -19.27
C ILE A 182 -9.47 -31.27 -17.80
N ARG A 183 -9.78 -30.02 -17.44
CA ARG A 183 -9.91 -29.58 -16.06
C ARG A 183 -11.38 -29.51 -15.71
N ARG A 184 -11.84 -30.41 -14.84
CA ARG A 184 -13.27 -30.53 -14.54
C ARG A 184 -13.77 -29.34 -13.75
N PHE A 185 -15.01 -28.97 -14.05
CA PHE A 185 -15.71 -28.01 -13.22
C PHE A 185 -16.13 -28.71 -11.91
N PRO A 186 -15.68 -28.25 -10.73
CA PRO A 186 -15.98 -28.95 -9.48
C PRO A 186 -17.49 -28.94 -9.20
N LEU A 187 -18.08 -30.14 -9.06
CA LEU A 187 -19.51 -30.33 -8.73
C LEU A 187 -19.80 -30.00 -7.25
N ASP A 188 -18.91 -30.37 -6.32
CA ASP A 188 -19.02 -30.05 -4.89
C ASP A 188 -18.00 -29.00 -4.45
N ARG A 189 -18.50 -27.89 -3.91
CA ARG A 189 -17.67 -26.78 -3.42
C ARG A 189 -17.74 -26.69 -1.91
N LEU A 190 -16.57 -26.38 -1.32
CA LEU A 190 -16.43 -26.16 0.11
C LEU A 190 -17.37 -25.05 0.58
N ASP A 191 -18.08 -25.32 1.65
CA ASP A 191 -18.86 -24.32 2.36
C ASP A 191 -18.06 -23.69 3.51
N ALA A 192 -18.70 -22.81 4.28
CA ALA A 192 -18.06 -22.16 5.40
C ALA A 192 -17.69 -23.15 6.54
N HIS A 193 -18.52 -24.18 6.77
CA HIS A 193 -18.28 -25.20 7.79
C HIS A 193 -17.11 -26.10 7.41
N ASP A 194 -16.93 -26.41 6.12
CA ASP A 194 -15.79 -27.14 5.60
C ASP A 194 -14.47 -26.38 5.85
N LEU A 195 -14.47 -25.05 5.65
CA LEU A 195 -13.29 -24.23 5.93
C LEU A 195 -12.96 -24.20 7.42
N ILE A 196 -13.95 -24.19 8.31
CA ILE A 196 -13.75 -24.31 9.76
C ILE A 196 -13.23 -25.72 10.11
N GLY A 197 -13.83 -26.77 9.55
CA GLY A 197 -13.45 -28.17 9.78
C GLY A 197 -12.00 -28.44 9.36
N ARG A 198 -11.58 -27.87 8.22
CA ARG A 198 -10.19 -27.89 7.72
C ARG A 198 -9.26 -26.92 8.47
N ARG A 199 -9.81 -26.18 9.43
CA ARG A 199 -9.13 -25.13 10.21
C ARG A 199 -8.48 -24.08 9.31
N THR A 200 -9.02 -23.84 8.12
CA THR A 200 -8.54 -22.81 7.19
C THR A 200 -8.78 -21.42 7.74
N LEU A 201 -9.91 -21.24 8.43
CA LEU A 201 -10.27 -20.07 9.21
C LEU A 201 -10.94 -20.51 10.52
N THR A 202 -10.99 -19.62 11.51
CA THR A 202 -11.65 -19.88 12.80
C THR A 202 -13.05 -19.31 12.83
N GLN A 203 -13.91 -19.77 13.75
CA GLN A 203 -15.27 -19.24 13.90
C GLN A 203 -15.29 -17.70 14.09
N PRO A 204 -14.44 -17.09 14.95
CA PRO A 204 -14.43 -15.63 15.09
C PRO A 204 -14.02 -14.89 13.82
N MET A 205 -13.13 -15.47 13.00
CA MET A 205 -12.80 -14.91 11.69
C MET A 205 -14.02 -14.97 10.76
N LEU A 206 -14.76 -16.09 10.77
CA LEU A 206 -15.97 -16.23 9.95
C LEU A 206 -17.04 -15.21 10.36
N ASP A 207 -17.32 -15.08 11.65
CA ASP A 207 -18.32 -14.16 12.18
C ASP A 207 -17.99 -12.71 11.79
N PHE A 208 -16.71 -12.33 11.90
CA PHE A 208 -16.22 -11.03 11.45
C PHE A 208 -16.42 -10.82 9.95
N LEU A 209 -16.05 -11.81 9.12
CA LEU A 209 -16.20 -11.73 7.67
C LEU A 209 -17.67 -11.69 7.24
N GLN A 210 -18.55 -12.42 7.92
CA GLN A 210 -20.00 -12.34 7.70
C GLN A 210 -20.54 -10.94 8.00
N ALA A 211 -20.11 -10.32 9.11
CA ALA A 211 -20.48 -8.95 9.43
C ALA A 211 -19.95 -7.96 8.37
N ALA A 212 -18.70 -8.12 7.93
CA ALA A 212 -18.11 -7.31 6.86
C ALA A 212 -18.90 -7.43 5.55
N MET A 213 -19.32 -8.64 5.18
CA MET A 213 -20.16 -8.89 4.00
C MET A 213 -21.53 -8.22 4.11
N ALA A 214 -22.17 -8.30 5.28
CA ALA A 214 -23.45 -7.66 5.56
C ALA A 214 -23.37 -6.13 5.51
N CYS A 215 -22.25 -5.56 5.97
CA CYS A 215 -21.94 -4.13 5.88
C CYS A 215 -21.49 -3.67 4.49
N ARG A 216 -21.45 -4.57 3.49
CA ARG A 216 -21.01 -4.27 2.11
C ARG A 216 -19.60 -3.67 2.06
N LEU A 217 -18.68 -4.20 2.87
CA LEU A 217 -17.26 -3.82 2.75
C LEU A 217 -16.66 -4.39 1.46
N ASN A 218 -15.82 -3.61 0.79
CA ASN A 218 -15.04 -4.05 -0.37
C ASN A 218 -13.86 -4.89 0.11
N ILE A 219 -13.77 -6.13 -0.38
CA ILE A 219 -12.80 -7.13 0.10
C ILE A 219 -11.94 -7.63 -1.04
N VAL A 220 -10.62 -7.61 -0.82
CA VAL A 220 -9.62 -8.19 -1.71
C VAL A 220 -9.08 -9.47 -1.09
N VAL A 221 -9.23 -10.60 -1.77
CA VAL A 221 -8.64 -11.88 -1.36
C VAL A 221 -7.30 -12.08 -2.06
N SER A 222 -6.22 -12.10 -1.29
CA SER A 222 -4.84 -12.21 -1.76
C SER A 222 -4.22 -13.56 -1.43
N GLY A 223 -3.27 -14.01 -2.26
CA GLY A 223 -2.57 -15.29 -2.08
C GLY A 223 -1.84 -15.80 -3.33
N GLY A 224 -0.90 -16.70 -3.13
CA GLY A 224 -0.19 -17.39 -4.21
C GLY A 224 -1.09 -18.28 -5.09
N THR A 225 -0.50 -18.84 -6.14
CA THR A 225 -1.20 -19.81 -7.01
C THR A 225 -1.57 -21.06 -6.21
N GLY A 226 -2.81 -21.55 -6.37
CA GLY A 226 -3.30 -22.74 -5.65
C GLY A 226 -3.53 -22.54 -4.14
N ALA A 227 -3.43 -21.31 -3.62
CA ALA A 227 -3.66 -21.01 -2.20
C ALA A 227 -5.14 -21.12 -1.78
N GLY A 228 -6.08 -21.10 -2.74
CA GLY A 228 -7.53 -21.20 -2.48
C GLY A 228 -8.27 -19.87 -2.48
N LYS A 229 -7.76 -18.83 -3.19
CA LYS A 229 -8.40 -17.50 -3.28
C LYS A 229 -9.83 -17.57 -3.82
N THR A 230 -10.03 -18.20 -4.98
CA THR A 230 -11.35 -18.34 -5.60
C THR A 230 -12.30 -19.13 -4.70
N THR A 231 -11.79 -20.13 -3.97
CA THR A 231 -12.58 -20.88 -2.98
C THR A 231 -13.06 -19.99 -1.85
N MET A 232 -12.17 -19.17 -1.26
CA MET A 232 -12.58 -18.20 -0.24
C MET A 232 -13.57 -17.18 -0.79
N LEU A 233 -13.31 -16.65 -1.98
CA LEU A 233 -14.23 -15.71 -2.62
C LEU A 233 -15.62 -16.33 -2.79
N ASN A 234 -15.68 -17.59 -3.24
CA ASN A 234 -16.93 -18.30 -3.41
C ASN A 234 -17.68 -18.49 -2.07
N VAL A 235 -16.97 -18.83 -0.98
CA VAL A 235 -17.57 -18.90 0.36
C VAL A 235 -18.07 -17.54 0.83
N LEU A 236 -17.28 -16.47 0.70
CA LEU A 236 -17.69 -15.12 1.07
C LEU A 236 -18.91 -14.66 0.27
N SER A 237 -18.96 -14.97 -1.02
CA SER A 237 -20.08 -14.64 -1.90
C SER A 237 -21.40 -15.27 -1.45
N SER A 238 -21.36 -16.39 -0.72
CA SER A 238 -22.57 -17.04 -0.17
C SER A 238 -23.26 -16.23 0.93
N PHE A 239 -22.55 -15.27 1.54
CA PHE A 239 -23.09 -14.37 2.57
C PHE A 239 -23.74 -13.11 2.01
N ILE A 240 -23.73 -12.92 0.68
CA ILE A 240 -24.40 -11.80 0.03
C ILE A 240 -25.92 -12.02 0.11
N ASN A 241 -26.66 -10.96 0.43
CA ASN A 241 -28.11 -11.00 0.58
C ASN A 241 -28.80 -11.39 -0.76
N GLU A 242 -29.79 -12.27 -0.71
CA GLU A 242 -30.51 -12.77 -1.90
C GLU A 242 -31.23 -11.69 -2.71
N ARG A 243 -31.49 -10.52 -2.12
CA ARG A 243 -32.14 -9.37 -2.77
C ARG A 243 -31.18 -8.56 -3.65
N GLU A 244 -29.88 -8.78 -3.52
CA GLU A 244 -28.86 -8.04 -4.26
C GLU A 244 -28.69 -8.62 -5.67
N ARG A 245 -28.59 -7.74 -6.67
CA ARG A 245 -28.22 -8.09 -8.04
C ARG A 245 -26.70 -8.13 -8.18
N ILE A 246 -26.16 -9.31 -8.44
CA ILE A 246 -24.72 -9.56 -8.46
C ILE A 246 -24.28 -9.79 -9.90
N ILE A 247 -23.20 -9.14 -10.32
CA ILE A 247 -22.56 -9.40 -11.62
C ILE A 247 -21.18 -9.97 -11.36
N THR A 248 -20.91 -11.17 -11.88
CA THR A 248 -19.57 -11.78 -11.86
C THR A 248 -18.88 -11.56 -13.19
N ILE A 249 -17.58 -11.24 -13.16
CA ILE A 249 -16.73 -11.10 -14.34
C ILE A 249 -15.49 -11.96 -14.12
N GLU A 250 -15.22 -12.88 -15.03
CA GLU A 250 -14.12 -13.83 -14.88
C GLU A 250 -13.44 -14.11 -16.22
N ASP A 251 -12.14 -14.43 -16.20
CA ASP A 251 -11.47 -14.94 -17.42
C ASP A 251 -12.02 -16.32 -17.82
N ALA A 252 -12.25 -17.14 -16.80
CA ALA A 252 -12.99 -18.37 -16.92
C ALA A 252 -13.99 -18.42 -15.77
N ALA A 253 -15.27 -18.66 -16.07
CA ALA A 253 -16.31 -18.58 -15.06
C ALA A 253 -16.16 -19.69 -14.01
N GLU A 254 -15.46 -19.42 -12.92
CA GLU A 254 -15.20 -20.30 -11.81
C GLU A 254 -16.14 -20.01 -10.65
N LEU A 255 -16.90 -18.93 -10.59
CA LEU A 255 -17.78 -18.62 -9.46
C LEU A 255 -19.18 -19.21 -9.65
N VAL A 256 -19.73 -19.77 -8.57
CA VAL A 256 -21.09 -20.34 -8.52
C VAL A 256 -21.77 -19.78 -7.29
N LEU A 257 -22.58 -18.77 -7.52
CA LEU A 257 -23.35 -18.09 -6.49
C LEU A 257 -24.71 -18.76 -6.31
N ARG A 258 -25.17 -18.87 -5.07
CA ARG A 258 -26.47 -19.49 -4.72
C ARG A 258 -27.64 -18.51 -4.88
N GLN A 259 -27.36 -17.22 -4.97
CA GLN A 259 -28.35 -16.16 -5.09
C GLN A 259 -29.09 -16.23 -6.42
N ARG A 260 -30.35 -15.76 -6.45
CA ARG A 260 -31.20 -15.79 -7.65
C ARG A 260 -30.82 -14.73 -8.69
N HIS A 261 -30.44 -13.54 -8.24
CA HIS A 261 -30.18 -12.39 -9.11
C HIS A 261 -28.72 -12.28 -9.53
N VAL A 262 -28.19 -13.32 -10.18
CA VAL A 262 -26.78 -13.38 -10.61
C VAL A 262 -26.69 -13.29 -12.13
N VAL A 263 -25.84 -12.39 -12.63
CA VAL A 263 -25.43 -12.35 -14.03
C VAL A 263 -23.97 -12.73 -14.13
N ARG A 264 -23.66 -13.78 -14.89
CA ARG A 264 -22.30 -14.29 -15.06
C ARG A 264 -21.73 -13.82 -16.39
N LEU A 265 -20.62 -13.11 -16.35
CA LEU A 265 -19.90 -12.61 -17.52
C LEU A 265 -18.53 -13.29 -17.59
N GLU A 266 -18.12 -13.67 -18.79
CA GLU A 266 -16.85 -14.34 -19.05
C GLU A 266 -16.12 -13.60 -20.19
N THR A 267 -14.80 -13.47 -20.07
CA THR A 267 -14.01 -12.88 -21.16
C THR A 267 -14.01 -13.78 -22.39
N ARG A 268 -13.73 -13.17 -23.54
CA ARG A 268 -13.57 -13.90 -24.79
C ARG A 268 -12.18 -13.60 -25.34
N PRO A 269 -11.30 -14.59 -25.51
CA PRO A 269 -10.04 -14.36 -26.21
C PRO A 269 -10.31 -13.97 -27.66
N ALA A 270 -9.38 -13.23 -28.27
CA ALA A 270 -9.47 -12.94 -29.69
C ALA A 270 -9.40 -14.23 -30.52
N ASN A 271 -10.00 -14.23 -31.71
CA ASN A 271 -9.80 -15.31 -32.66
C ASN A 271 -8.35 -15.28 -33.20
N ILE A 272 -7.99 -16.26 -34.03
CA ILE A 272 -6.65 -16.40 -34.63
C ILE A 272 -6.25 -15.15 -35.44
N GLU A 273 -7.23 -14.43 -35.99
CA GLU A 273 -7.04 -13.15 -36.71
C GLU A 273 -6.91 -11.92 -35.78
N GLY A 274 -6.89 -12.12 -34.46
CA GLY A 274 -6.81 -11.05 -33.46
C GLY A 274 -8.10 -10.24 -33.27
N LYS A 275 -9.23 -10.68 -33.83
CA LYS A 275 -10.53 -9.99 -33.78
C LYS A 275 -11.49 -10.61 -32.76
N GLY A 276 -12.46 -9.80 -32.33
CA GLY A 276 -13.57 -10.25 -31.49
C GLY A 276 -13.24 -10.54 -30.03
N GLY A 277 -12.01 -10.26 -29.57
CA GLY A 277 -11.65 -10.40 -28.16
C GLY A 277 -12.43 -9.42 -27.28
N VAL A 278 -12.95 -9.91 -26.15
CA VAL A 278 -13.64 -9.12 -25.13
C VAL A 278 -12.88 -9.26 -23.82
N LYS A 279 -12.25 -8.18 -23.35
CA LYS A 279 -11.41 -8.18 -22.14
C LYS A 279 -12.24 -7.91 -20.87
N GLN A 280 -11.70 -8.25 -19.70
CA GLN A 280 -12.35 -8.00 -18.41
C GLN A 280 -12.77 -6.53 -18.24
N ARG A 281 -11.88 -5.60 -18.57
CA ARG A 281 -12.15 -4.15 -18.49
C ARG A 281 -13.41 -3.73 -19.25
N GLN A 282 -13.63 -4.27 -20.45
CA GLN A 282 -14.81 -3.95 -21.27
C GLN A 282 -16.09 -4.50 -20.63
N LEU A 283 -16.04 -5.71 -20.08
CA LEU A 283 -17.16 -6.30 -19.33
C LEU A 283 -17.48 -5.50 -18.07
N LEU A 284 -16.45 -5.00 -17.38
CA LEU A 284 -16.60 -4.20 -16.17
C LEU A 284 -17.28 -2.85 -16.46
N ILE A 285 -16.83 -2.14 -17.49
CA ILE A 285 -17.48 -0.89 -17.95
C ILE A 285 -18.93 -1.16 -18.35
N ASN A 286 -19.21 -2.28 -19.03
CA ASN A 286 -20.57 -2.65 -19.40
C ASN A 286 -21.42 -3.00 -18.16
N ALA A 287 -20.85 -3.70 -17.17
CA ALA A 287 -21.53 -4.10 -15.95
C ALA A 287 -22.07 -2.90 -15.17
N LEU A 288 -21.36 -1.77 -15.15
CA LEU A 288 -21.83 -0.51 -14.53
C LEU A 288 -23.16 0.01 -15.11
N ARG A 289 -23.52 -0.38 -16.34
CA ARG A 289 -24.80 -0.03 -16.99
C ARG A 289 -25.91 -1.03 -16.74
N MET A 290 -25.61 -2.15 -16.10
CA MET A 290 -26.55 -3.25 -15.84
C MET A 290 -27.22 -3.14 -14.46
N ARG A 291 -27.07 -1.98 -13.80
CA ARG A 291 -27.56 -1.67 -12.44
C ARG A 291 -27.19 -2.77 -11.43
N PRO A 292 -25.90 -3.11 -11.25
CA PRO A 292 -25.50 -4.05 -10.22
C PRO A 292 -25.67 -3.45 -8.82
N ASP A 293 -25.99 -4.29 -7.84
CA ASP A 293 -25.78 -4.00 -6.43
C ASP A 293 -24.34 -4.30 -6.02
N ARG A 294 -23.74 -5.35 -6.59
CA ARG A 294 -22.34 -5.75 -6.39
C ARG A 294 -21.71 -6.22 -7.67
N ILE A 295 -20.42 -5.93 -7.83
CA ILE A 295 -19.59 -6.50 -8.88
C ILE A 295 -18.55 -7.40 -8.24
N ILE A 296 -18.45 -8.63 -8.72
CA ILE A 296 -17.44 -9.59 -8.30
C ILE A 296 -16.51 -9.85 -9.47
N LEU A 297 -15.25 -9.49 -9.31
CA LEU A 297 -14.23 -9.75 -10.31
C LEU A 297 -13.43 -10.98 -9.86
N GLY A 298 -13.47 -12.06 -10.63
CA GLY A 298 -12.87 -13.33 -10.22
C GLY A 298 -11.39 -13.20 -9.89
N GLU A 299 -10.65 -12.43 -10.69
CA GLU A 299 -9.26 -12.09 -10.43
C GLU A 299 -8.88 -10.82 -11.20
N VAL A 300 -8.16 -9.89 -10.54
CA VAL A 300 -7.56 -8.71 -11.17
C VAL A 300 -6.11 -9.00 -11.56
N ARG A 301 -5.77 -8.68 -12.80
CA ARG A 301 -4.47 -8.94 -13.43
C ARG A 301 -3.89 -7.73 -14.19
N GLY A 302 -4.68 -6.73 -14.54
CA GLY A 302 -4.28 -5.68 -15.46
C GLY A 302 -5.08 -4.38 -15.34
N ASP A 303 -5.29 -3.74 -16.50
CA ASP A 303 -5.81 -2.37 -16.59
C ASP A 303 -7.28 -2.23 -16.14
N GLU A 304 -8.01 -3.33 -15.98
CA GLU A 304 -9.34 -3.34 -15.35
C GLU A 304 -9.33 -2.90 -13.88
N ALA A 305 -8.16 -2.93 -13.21
CA ALA A 305 -8.03 -2.52 -11.82
C ALA A 305 -8.52 -1.08 -11.56
N LEU A 306 -8.30 -0.17 -12.51
CA LEU A 306 -8.76 1.22 -12.38
C LEU A 306 -10.29 1.30 -12.36
N ASP A 307 -10.95 0.70 -13.34
CA ASP A 307 -12.41 0.70 -13.44
C ASP A 307 -13.03 -0.04 -12.25
N MET A 308 -12.35 -1.06 -11.72
CA MET A 308 -12.77 -1.77 -10.50
C MET A 308 -12.72 -0.85 -9.28
N LEU A 309 -11.61 -0.15 -9.06
CA LEU A 309 -11.48 0.80 -7.95
C LEU A 309 -12.48 1.96 -8.08
N GLN A 310 -12.79 2.38 -9.30
CA GLN A 310 -13.84 3.36 -9.55
C GLN A 310 -15.21 2.79 -9.16
N ALA A 311 -15.56 1.58 -9.59
CA ALA A 311 -16.81 0.92 -9.23
C ALA A 311 -16.96 0.82 -7.70
N MET A 312 -15.90 0.37 -7.01
CA MET A 312 -15.84 0.26 -5.55
C MET A 312 -16.01 1.60 -4.82
N ASN A 313 -15.57 2.71 -5.40
CA ASN A 313 -15.76 4.06 -4.86
C ASN A 313 -17.10 4.69 -5.27
N THR A 314 -17.81 4.16 -6.27
CA THR A 314 -18.98 4.79 -6.90
C THR A 314 -20.23 3.93 -6.83
N GLY A 315 -20.72 3.68 -5.60
CA GLY A 315 -22.06 3.15 -5.38
C GLY A 315 -22.25 1.67 -5.68
N HIS A 316 -21.16 0.92 -5.86
CA HIS A 316 -21.15 -0.54 -6.01
C HIS A 316 -20.38 -1.19 -4.85
N ASP A 317 -20.72 -0.76 -3.64
CA ASP A 317 -20.09 -1.20 -2.40
C ASP A 317 -20.30 -2.70 -2.16
N GLY A 318 -19.36 -3.33 -1.47
CA GLY A 318 -19.40 -4.76 -1.19
C GLY A 318 -18.86 -5.61 -2.33
N SER A 319 -18.13 -4.99 -3.26
CA SER A 319 -17.45 -5.65 -4.37
C SER A 319 -16.32 -6.56 -3.85
N LEU A 320 -16.14 -7.70 -4.53
CA LEU A 320 -15.16 -8.71 -4.16
C LEU A 320 -14.20 -8.95 -5.32
N THR A 321 -12.93 -9.16 -5.01
CA THR A 321 -11.96 -9.59 -6.01
C THR A 321 -10.88 -10.49 -5.44
N THR A 322 -10.18 -11.21 -6.32
CA THR A 322 -8.92 -11.88 -5.96
C THR A 322 -7.71 -11.24 -6.64
N ILE A 323 -6.56 -11.33 -5.97
CA ILE A 323 -5.29 -10.86 -6.52
C ILE A 323 -4.17 -11.83 -6.13
N HIS A 324 -3.21 -12.03 -7.03
CA HIS A 324 -2.00 -12.78 -6.68
C HIS A 324 -1.02 -11.88 -5.94
N ALA A 325 -0.80 -12.13 -4.64
CA ALA A 325 0.27 -11.48 -3.89
C ALA A 325 0.73 -12.36 -2.73
N ASN A 326 1.97 -12.13 -2.27
CA ASN A 326 2.58 -12.90 -1.19
C ASN A 326 2.24 -12.35 0.19
N THR A 327 1.89 -11.07 0.27
CA THR A 327 1.47 -10.38 1.51
C THR A 327 0.31 -9.43 1.23
N PRO A 328 -0.46 -9.02 2.27
CA PRO A 328 -1.48 -7.99 2.14
C PRO A 328 -0.95 -6.67 1.56
N ARG A 329 0.27 -6.27 1.96
CA ARG A 329 0.89 -5.04 1.48
C ARG A 329 1.31 -5.15 0.01
N ASP A 330 1.82 -6.31 -0.41
CA ASP A 330 2.13 -6.56 -1.83
C ASP A 330 0.86 -6.52 -2.69
N ALA A 331 -0.30 -6.95 -2.16
CA ALA A 331 -1.56 -6.86 -2.87
C ALA A 331 -1.90 -5.40 -3.24
N LEU A 332 -1.71 -4.46 -2.31
CA LEU A 332 -1.93 -3.03 -2.55
C LEU A 332 -0.94 -2.48 -3.60
N TYR A 333 0.34 -2.79 -3.48
CA TYR A 333 1.35 -2.36 -4.47
C TYR A 333 1.07 -2.91 -5.87
N ARG A 334 0.53 -4.13 -5.96
CA ARG A 334 0.13 -4.72 -7.24
C ARG A 334 -1.09 -4.02 -7.83
N LEU A 335 -2.07 -3.65 -7.02
CA LEU A 335 -3.17 -2.80 -7.48
C LEU A 335 -2.66 -1.47 -8.03
N ASP A 336 -1.71 -0.80 -7.36
CA ASP A 336 -1.09 0.43 -7.86
C ASP A 336 -0.45 0.21 -9.24
N THR A 337 0.32 -0.88 -9.38
CA THR A 337 1.00 -1.24 -10.63
C THR A 337 0.01 -1.50 -11.76
N MET A 338 -1.07 -2.24 -11.48
CA MET A 338 -2.12 -2.59 -12.45
C MET A 338 -2.89 -1.35 -12.92
N VAL A 339 -3.16 -0.40 -12.03
CA VAL A 339 -3.75 0.89 -12.40
C VAL A 339 -2.79 1.68 -13.32
N ALA A 340 -1.48 1.66 -13.04
CA ALA A 340 -0.50 2.33 -13.88
C ALA A 340 -0.45 1.74 -15.31
N MET A 341 -0.75 0.45 -15.49
CA MET A 341 -0.83 -0.20 -16.81
C MET A 341 -1.95 0.35 -17.70
N ALA A 342 -2.97 1.01 -17.13
CA ALA A 342 -4.02 1.68 -17.91
C ALA A 342 -3.50 2.90 -18.69
N ASN A 343 -2.25 3.33 -18.45
CA ASN A 343 -1.50 4.34 -19.19
C ASN A 343 -2.16 5.73 -19.28
N LEU A 344 -2.83 6.13 -18.19
CA LEU A 344 -3.60 7.38 -18.09
C LEU A 344 -2.83 8.57 -17.47
N ASN A 345 -1.50 8.47 -17.30
CA ASN A 345 -0.66 9.50 -16.66
C ASN A 345 -1.24 10.03 -15.33
N ILE A 346 -1.78 9.12 -14.50
CA ILE A 346 -2.33 9.47 -13.19
C ILE A 346 -1.17 9.55 -12.17
N PRO A 347 -1.08 10.62 -11.36
CA PRO A 347 -0.05 10.70 -10.31
C PRO A 347 -0.16 9.54 -9.32
N GLU A 348 0.97 8.96 -8.92
CA GLU A 348 1.03 7.78 -8.05
C GLU A 348 0.27 7.97 -6.72
N ARG A 349 0.37 9.15 -6.13
CA ARG A 349 -0.39 9.51 -4.92
C ARG A 349 -1.91 9.41 -5.13
N ALA A 350 -2.41 9.80 -6.31
CA ALA A 350 -3.84 9.73 -6.61
C ALA A 350 -4.30 8.28 -6.80
N ILE A 351 -3.46 7.42 -7.38
CA ILE A 351 -3.72 5.97 -7.48
C ILE A 351 -3.85 5.37 -6.08
N ARG A 352 -2.85 5.60 -5.23
CA ARG A 352 -2.86 5.10 -3.83
C ARG A 352 -4.07 5.61 -3.05
N GLN A 353 -4.48 6.85 -3.29
CA GLN A 353 -5.67 7.43 -2.67
C GLN A 353 -6.95 6.73 -3.13
N GLN A 354 -7.05 6.35 -4.42
CA GLN A 354 -8.17 5.54 -4.90
C GLN A 354 -8.19 4.15 -4.28
N VAL A 355 -7.03 3.49 -4.18
CA VAL A 355 -6.89 2.17 -3.53
C VAL A 355 -7.30 2.24 -2.06
N ALA A 356 -6.77 3.21 -1.32
CA ALA A 356 -7.04 3.39 0.12
C ALA A 356 -8.51 3.75 0.41
N SER A 357 -9.18 4.42 -0.52
CA SER A 357 -10.60 4.77 -0.41
C SER A 357 -11.53 3.60 -0.79
N ALA A 358 -11.15 2.81 -1.81
CA ALA A 358 -11.99 1.74 -2.32
C ALA A 358 -11.91 0.45 -1.49
N VAL A 359 -10.71 0.04 -1.07
CA VAL A 359 -10.50 -1.27 -0.42
C VAL A 359 -10.65 -1.13 1.09
N ASN A 360 -11.54 -1.92 1.71
CA ASN A 360 -11.71 -1.91 3.15
C ASN A 360 -10.89 -3.02 3.84
N LEU A 361 -10.91 -4.22 3.27
CA LEU A 361 -10.25 -5.39 3.86
C LEU A 361 -9.41 -6.15 2.82
N VAL A 362 -8.26 -6.65 3.28
CA VAL A 362 -7.42 -7.60 2.55
C VAL A 362 -7.34 -8.91 3.34
N ILE A 363 -7.74 -10.01 2.72
CA ILE A 363 -7.65 -11.36 3.31
C ILE A 363 -6.51 -12.09 2.63
N GLN A 364 -5.45 -12.40 3.37
CA GLN A 364 -4.32 -13.17 2.85
C GLN A 364 -4.50 -14.66 3.14
N ILE A 365 -4.36 -15.47 2.10
CA ILE A 365 -4.42 -16.93 2.17
C ILE A 365 -3.11 -17.51 1.64
N SER A 366 -2.57 -18.47 2.38
CA SER A 366 -1.35 -19.18 1.99
C SER A 366 -1.55 -20.68 2.07
N ARG A 367 -0.94 -21.40 1.13
CA ARG A 367 -0.71 -22.84 1.23
C ARG A 367 0.57 -23.05 2.04
N LEU A 368 0.45 -23.73 3.18
CA LEU A 368 1.57 -24.05 4.06
C LEU A 368 2.34 -25.27 3.52
N SER A 369 3.51 -25.54 4.08
CA SER A 369 4.40 -26.65 3.67
C SER A 369 3.79 -28.04 3.90
N ASP A 370 2.83 -28.16 4.81
CA ASP A 370 2.05 -29.39 5.05
C ASP A 370 0.90 -29.57 4.02
N GLY A 371 0.82 -28.69 3.03
CA GLY A 371 -0.22 -28.69 2.00
C GLY A 371 -1.54 -28.07 2.44
N THR A 372 -1.71 -27.73 3.72
CA THR A 372 -2.93 -27.10 4.22
C THR A 372 -3.04 -25.65 3.77
N ARG A 373 -4.26 -25.17 3.57
CA ARG A 373 -4.56 -23.78 3.23
C ARG A 373 -5.05 -23.06 4.47
N LYS A 374 -4.44 -21.93 4.82
CA LYS A 374 -4.78 -21.12 6.00
C LYS A 374 -4.95 -19.65 5.61
N VAL A 375 -5.94 -18.99 6.20
CA VAL A 375 -5.98 -17.53 6.26
C VAL A 375 -4.84 -17.09 7.18
N THR A 376 -3.84 -16.42 6.62
CA THR A 376 -2.65 -15.99 7.38
C THR A 376 -2.83 -14.62 7.98
N GLN A 377 -3.52 -13.72 7.28
CA GLN A 377 -3.79 -12.37 7.75
C GLN A 377 -5.16 -11.88 7.27
N ILE A 378 -5.83 -11.09 8.11
CA ILE A 378 -6.96 -10.25 7.71
C ILE A 378 -6.61 -8.84 8.15
N SER A 379 -6.43 -7.94 7.19
CA SER A 379 -5.96 -6.58 7.43
C SER A 379 -7.00 -5.56 6.95
N GLU A 380 -7.24 -4.53 7.75
CA GLU A 380 -8.10 -3.39 7.41
C GLU A 380 -7.27 -2.23 6.90
N ILE A 381 -7.78 -1.56 5.86
CA ILE A 381 -7.19 -0.34 5.31
C ILE A 381 -7.76 0.86 6.05
N THR A 382 -6.89 1.66 6.67
CA THR A 382 -7.30 2.79 7.53
C THR A 382 -7.09 4.15 6.86
N GLY A 383 -6.73 4.17 5.57
CA GLY A 383 -6.49 5.38 4.79
C GLY A 383 -5.03 5.54 4.37
N MET A 384 -4.54 6.78 4.34
CA MET A 384 -3.16 7.09 3.94
C MET A 384 -2.46 7.99 4.96
N GLU A 385 -1.19 7.69 5.21
CA GLU A 385 -0.25 8.57 5.92
C GLU A 385 0.83 9.06 4.95
N GLY A 386 0.74 10.33 4.56
CA GLY A 386 1.60 10.89 3.52
C GLY A 386 1.29 10.25 2.17
N ASP A 387 2.23 9.47 1.65
CA ASP A 387 2.12 8.73 0.38
C ASP A 387 1.99 7.21 0.59
N ILE A 388 1.89 6.73 1.83
CA ILE A 388 1.81 5.30 2.16
C ILE A 388 0.38 4.97 2.56
N ILE A 389 -0.16 3.86 2.04
CA ILE A 389 -1.44 3.30 2.48
C ILE A 389 -1.25 2.66 3.86
N SER A 390 -1.99 3.15 4.86
CA SER A 390 -1.97 2.64 6.23
C SER A 390 -2.94 1.47 6.36
N MET A 391 -2.51 0.43 7.07
CA MET A 391 -3.31 -0.76 7.32
C MET A 391 -3.03 -1.35 8.71
N HIS A 392 -4.04 -2.00 9.28
CA HIS A 392 -3.96 -2.67 10.58
C HIS A 392 -4.37 -4.13 10.48
N ASP A 393 -3.60 -5.02 11.08
CA ASP A 393 -3.94 -6.44 11.12
C ASP A 393 -4.98 -6.70 12.21
N ILE A 394 -6.13 -7.24 11.81
CA ILE A 394 -7.21 -7.67 12.72
C ILE A 394 -6.95 -9.09 13.18
N PHE A 395 -6.54 -9.96 12.26
CA PHE A 395 -6.18 -11.34 12.55
C PHE A 395 -4.83 -11.67 11.93
N VAL A 396 -3.97 -12.34 12.70
CA VAL A 396 -2.65 -12.84 12.26
C VAL A 396 -2.52 -14.30 12.64
N PHE A 397 -2.01 -15.10 11.72
CA PHE A 397 -1.69 -16.50 11.94
C PHE A 397 -0.29 -16.63 12.52
N GLU A 398 -0.21 -17.15 13.75
CA GLU A 398 1.05 -17.47 14.41
C GLU A 398 1.32 -18.98 14.35
N ARG A 399 2.56 -19.34 14.03
CA ARG A 399 3.04 -20.73 14.14
C ARG A 399 3.77 -20.90 15.47
N ASP A 400 3.23 -21.74 16.33
CA ASP A 400 3.92 -22.13 17.56
C ASP A 400 5.14 -23.00 17.21
N SER A 401 6.35 -22.46 17.42
CA SER A 401 7.61 -23.12 17.05
C SER A 401 8.19 -24.03 18.15
N VAL A 402 7.40 -24.46 19.14
CA VAL A 402 7.93 -25.14 20.35
C VAL A 402 7.15 -26.43 20.68
N ARG A 403 7.38 -27.50 19.91
CA ARG A 403 7.38 -28.92 20.36
C ARG A 403 7.72 -29.85 19.19
N PRO A 404 8.74 -30.72 19.30
CA PRO A 404 8.94 -31.78 18.32
C PRO A 404 7.81 -32.81 18.44
N PRO A 405 7.32 -33.38 17.33
CA PRO A 405 6.17 -34.27 17.32
C PRO A 405 6.53 -35.61 17.99
N ARG A 406 5.72 -36.06 18.94
CA ARG A 406 5.85 -37.40 19.55
C ARG A 406 5.05 -38.48 18.82
N ASP A 407 4.29 -38.17 17.77
CA ASP A 407 3.44 -39.19 17.11
C ASP A 407 2.92 -38.83 15.69
N GLY A 408 3.71 -38.13 14.87
CA GLY A 408 3.38 -37.91 13.44
C GLY A 408 2.09 -37.12 13.13
N ARG A 409 1.34 -36.67 14.15
CA ARG A 409 0.17 -35.79 14.02
C ARG A 409 0.56 -34.41 14.54
N HIS A 410 0.66 -33.44 13.64
CA HIS A 410 0.85 -32.05 14.01
C HIS A 410 -0.40 -31.56 14.76
N ALA A 411 -0.30 -31.43 16.09
CA ALA A 411 -1.31 -30.81 16.91
C ALA A 411 -1.43 -29.33 16.51
N THR A 412 -2.52 -28.96 15.84
CA THR A 412 -2.86 -27.55 15.61
C THR A 412 -3.34 -26.98 16.94
N VAL A 413 -2.57 -26.05 17.50
CA VAL A 413 -2.87 -25.33 18.74
C VAL A 413 -3.51 -23.97 18.41
N ALA A 414 -4.34 -23.51 19.34
CA ALA A 414 -5.30 -22.42 19.22
C ALA A 414 -4.69 -21.05 18.92
N VAL A 415 -5.45 -20.28 18.13
CA VAL A 415 -5.22 -18.86 17.83
C VAL A 415 -5.52 -18.03 19.08
N ALA A 416 -4.53 -17.30 19.58
CA ALA A 416 -4.75 -16.28 20.59
C ALA A 416 -5.28 -15.01 19.92
N LEU A 417 -6.56 -14.68 20.15
CA LEU A 417 -7.09 -13.36 19.88
C LEU A 417 -6.62 -12.42 21.01
N GLN A 418 -5.63 -11.57 20.74
CA GLN A 418 -5.40 -10.40 21.56
C GLN A 418 -6.03 -9.18 20.89
N PRO A 419 -7.19 -8.67 21.38
CA PRO A 419 -7.53 -7.29 21.12
C PRO A 419 -6.46 -6.45 21.80
N HIS A 420 -5.78 -5.60 21.03
CA HIS A 420 -4.78 -4.68 21.56
C HIS A 420 -5.49 -3.66 22.47
N ARG A 421 -5.74 -4.04 23.73
CA ARG A 421 -6.16 -3.12 24.79
C ARG A 421 -4.94 -2.31 25.20
N GLY A 422 -4.61 -1.33 24.36
CA GLY A 422 -3.60 -0.32 24.63
C GLY A 422 -4.00 0.64 25.75
N ARG A 423 -4.63 0.21 26.86
CA ARG A 423 -5.00 1.11 27.97
C ARG A 423 -3.77 1.80 28.58
N GLY A 424 -2.59 1.16 28.55
CA GLY A 424 -1.33 1.81 28.96
C GLY A 424 -0.84 2.86 27.96
N VAL A 425 -0.93 2.57 26.65
CA VAL A 425 -0.49 3.48 25.58
C VAL A 425 -1.46 4.65 25.43
N THR A 426 -2.77 4.43 25.52
CA THR A 426 -3.76 5.50 25.46
C THR A 426 -3.64 6.41 26.67
N ILE A 427 -3.40 5.92 27.89
CA ILE A 427 -3.19 6.81 29.05
C ILE A 427 -1.90 7.61 28.90
N VAL A 428 -0.79 7.00 28.42
CA VAL A 428 0.47 7.72 28.24
C VAL A 428 0.41 8.72 27.08
N VAL A 429 -0.20 8.36 25.95
CA VAL A 429 -0.41 9.25 24.81
C VAL A 429 -1.43 10.33 25.14
N PHE A 430 -2.51 10.01 25.86
CA PHE A 430 -3.50 11.00 26.29
C PHE A 430 -2.91 11.93 27.35
N THR A 431 -2.07 11.44 28.27
CA THR A 431 -1.35 12.30 29.23
C THR A 431 -0.31 13.16 28.51
N PHE A 432 0.40 12.60 27.52
CA PHE A 432 1.38 13.34 26.70
C PHE A 432 0.70 14.40 25.83
N VAL A 433 -0.39 14.06 25.15
CA VAL A 433 -1.21 14.97 24.32
C VAL A 433 -1.92 15.98 25.20
N LEU A 434 -2.47 15.62 26.36
CA LEU A 434 -3.08 16.56 27.30
C LEU A 434 -2.03 17.52 27.87
N THR A 435 -0.83 17.03 28.22
CA THR A 435 0.26 17.88 28.70
C THR A 435 0.78 18.78 27.58
N MET A 436 0.94 18.27 26.35
CA MET A 436 1.27 19.08 25.18
C MET A 436 0.18 20.08 24.85
N THR A 437 -1.09 19.74 24.96
CA THR A 437 -2.23 20.62 24.67
C THR A 437 -2.41 21.66 25.76
N ILE A 438 -2.08 21.34 27.02
CA ILE A 438 -2.03 22.32 28.11
C ILE A 438 -0.81 23.23 27.92
N VAL A 439 0.36 22.71 27.55
CA VAL A 439 1.57 23.51 27.33
C VAL A 439 1.45 24.39 26.08
N PHE A 440 0.98 23.85 24.95
CA PHE A 440 0.72 24.62 23.73
C PHE A 440 -0.53 25.48 23.84
N GLY A 441 -1.57 25.04 24.53
CA GLY A 441 -2.79 25.81 24.77
C GLY A 441 -2.56 26.95 25.76
N SER A 442 -1.74 26.76 26.79
CA SER A 442 -1.27 27.84 27.67
C SER A 442 -0.29 28.76 26.95
N TYR A 443 0.62 28.24 26.12
CA TYR A 443 1.45 29.05 25.23
C TYR A 443 0.59 29.88 24.26
N TRP A 444 -0.41 29.29 23.62
CA TRP A 444 -1.33 29.99 22.72
C TRP A 444 -2.20 31.02 23.46
N ALA A 445 -2.71 30.68 24.65
CA ALA A 445 -3.57 31.57 25.43
C ALA A 445 -2.81 32.70 26.17
N LEU A 446 -1.53 32.51 26.50
CA LEU A 446 -0.70 33.53 27.16
C LEU A 446 0.17 34.33 26.19
N VAL A 447 0.55 33.75 25.05
CA VAL A 447 1.50 34.36 24.09
C VAL A 447 0.81 34.79 22.78
N MET A 448 -0.12 34.01 22.21
CA MET A 448 -0.79 34.35 20.94
C MET A 448 -2.11 35.13 21.11
N ARG A 449 -2.88 34.89 22.19
CA ARG A 449 -4.14 35.60 22.46
C ARG A 449 -4.02 37.13 22.59
N PRO A 450 -2.92 37.74 23.08
CA PRO A 450 -2.80 39.19 23.09
C PRO A 450 -2.43 39.79 21.72
N GLU A 451 -2.23 39.01 20.65
CA GLU A 451 -2.04 39.55 19.29
C GLU A 451 -3.31 39.51 18.44
N ALA A 452 -4.13 38.45 18.55
CA ALA A 452 -5.36 38.34 17.75
C ALA A 452 -6.45 39.37 18.15
N GLN A 453 -6.58 39.70 19.45
CA GLN A 453 -7.55 40.71 19.91
C GLN A 453 -7.03 42.15 19.80
N THR A 454 -5.71 42.35 19.83
CA THR A 454 -5.10 43.67 19.75
C THR A 454 -4.91 44.12 18.30
N ALA A 455 -4.62 43.19 17.37
CA ALA A 455 -4.57 43.48 15.93
C ALA A 455 -5.94 43.87 15.34
N GLY A 456 -7.04 43.27 15.84
CA GLY A 456 -8.40 43.62 15.41
C GLY A 456 -8.85 45.02 15.87
N ARG A 457 -8.54 45.39 17.12
CA ARG A 457 -8.91 46.71 17.66
C ARG A 457 -8.00 47.85 17.18
N LEU A 458 -6.74 47.55 16.84
CA LEU A 458 -5.79 48.56 16.34
C LEU A 458 -5.96 48.83 14.84
N ARG A 459 -6.29 47.82 14.01
CA ARG A 459 -6.63 48.02 12.59
C ARG A 459 -7.88 48.88 12.40
N HIS A 460 -8.86 48.77 13.31
CA HIS A 460 -10.07 49.59 13.25
C HIS A 460 -9.84 51.06 13.69
N ARG A 461 -8.80 51.33 14.51
CA ARG A 461 -8.40 52.70 14.88
C ARG A 461 -7.46 53.35 13.85
N LEU A 462 -6.65 52.54 13.15
CA LEU A 462 -5.70 53.03 12.15
C LEU A 462 -6.35 53.35 10.78
N ARG A 463 -7.55 52.84 10.51
CA ARG A 463 -8.35 53.26 9.33
C ARG A 463 -9.11 54.57 9.51
N VAL A 464 -9.31 55.04 10.75
CA VAL A 464 -10.07 56.28 11.01
C VAL A 464 -9.17 57.52 11.06
N ASN A 465 -7.85 57.36 11.21
CA ASN A 465 -6.91 58.49 11.37
C ASN A 465 -5.95 58.73 10.19
N SER A 466 -6.13 58.09 9.03
CA SER A 466 -5.39 58.46 7.81
C SER A 466 -6.08 59.60 7.07
N ALA A 467 -6.22 60.75 7.74
CA ALA A 467 -6.61 62.01 7.11
C ALA A 467 -5.98 63.20 7.83
N ARG A 468 -4.66 63.42 7.64
CA ARG A 468 -4.03 64.73 7.34
C ARG A 468 -2.50 64.69 7.49
N PRO A 469 -1.75 65.51 6.72
CA PRO A 469 -0.29 65.62 6.77
C PRO A 469 0.19 66.81 7.63
N GLN A 470 1.53 66.93 7.76
CA GLN A 470 2.37 67.98 8.40
C GLN A 470 2.75 67.66 9.86
N GLY A 471 3.97 67.78 10.37
CA GLY A 471 5.28 68.19 9.85
C GLY A 471 6.27 68.26 11.03
N ALA A 472 7.52 67.83 10.80
CA ALA A 472 8.74 68.11 11.60
C ALA A 472 8.84 67.52 13.05
N PRO A 473 10.05 67.46 13.66
CA PRO A 473 10.73 66.20 13.98
C PRO A 473 10.86 65.92 15.49
N SER A 474 11.04 64.66 15.90
CA SER A 474 11.45 64.34 17.28
C SER A 474 12.74 63.53 17.31
N VAL A 475 13.84 64.29 17.23
CA VAL A 475 15.17 63.92 17.73
C VAL A 475 15.16 64.13 19.26
N ILE A 476 15.67 63.14 20.00
CA ILE A 476 16.11 63.16 21.41
C ILE A 476 15.07 63.55 22.48
N LYS A 477 14.68 62.56 23.30
CA LYS A 477 14.47 62.76 24.75
C LYS A 477 15.09 61.61 25.53
N GLY A 478 16.27 61.86 26.07
CA GLY A 478 16.77 61.18 27.26
C GLY A 478 16.31 61.92 28.52
N GLY A 479 16.14 61.16 29.61
CA GLY A 479 15.91 61.62 30.99
C GLY A 479 14.47 62.10 31.25
N SER A 480 13.78 61.74 32.32
CA SER A 480 14.16 61.17 33.62
C SER A 480 12.87 60.84 34.39
N VAL A 481 12.95 59.90 35.33
CA VAL A 481 12.40 59.91 36.70
C VAL A 481 12.07 58.48 37.13
N GLU A 482 13.03 57.84 37.81
CA GLU A 482 12.84 57.29 39.16
C GLU A 482 14.21 56.91 39.73
N GLU A 483 14.82 57.84 40.45
CA GLU A 483 15.91 57.54 41.38
C GLU A 483 15.34 56.79 42.58
N ARG A 484 15.58 55.47 42.65
CA ARG A 484 15.59 54.76 43.94
C ARG A 484 16.42 53.46 43.88
N LYS A 485 17.57 53.52 44.55
CA LYS A 485 18.49 52.43 44.98
C LYS A 485 18.93 51.46 43.87
N ASP A 486 19.95 51.88 43.13
CA ASP A 486 20.73 51.05 42.21
C ASP A 486 21.53 49.96 42.96
N GLY A 487 20.96 48.76 43.08
CA GLY A 487 21.68 47.59 43.60
C GLY A 487 22.60 46.95 42.55
N LEU A 488 23.73 46.40 43.01
CA LEU A 488 24.71 45.62 42.22
C LEU A 488 24.05 44.57 41.30
N LEU A 489 22.97 43.93 41.78
CA LEU A 489 22.18 42.92 41.08
C LEU A 489 21.50 43.44 39.81
N ARG A 490 20.98 44.68 39.80
CA ARG A 490 20.34 45.27 38.60
C ARG A 490 21.36 45.62 37.52
N ARG A 491 22.56 46.09 37.91
CA ARG A 491 23.67 46.35 36.97
C ARG A 491 24.23 45.06 36.37
N LEU A 492 24.36 44.01 37.17
CA LEU A 492 24.73 42.66 36.70
C LEU A 492 23.67 42.10 35.73
N HIS A 493 22.39 42.18 36.07
CA HIS A 493 21.30 41.65 35.23
C HIS A 493 21.20 42.36 33.86
N ARG A 494 21.37 43.69 33.84
CA ARG A 494 21.36 44.48 32.60
C ARG A 494 22.51 44.11 31.67
N ARG A 495 23.69 43.80 32.23
CA ARG A 495 24.92 43.48 31.48
C ARG A 495 24.98 42.03 31.00
N PHE A 496 24.52 41.06 31.82
CA PHE A 496 24.66 39.64 31.53
C PHE A 496 23.43 38.98 30.87
N ALA A 497 22.20 39.45 31.14
CA ALA A 497 20.98 38.80 30.63
C ALA A 497 20.20 39.67 29.64
N VAL A 498 20.01 40.96 29.93
CA VAL A 498 19.14 41.83 29.11
C VAL A 498 19.83 42.29 27.83
N ALA A 499 21.10 42.73 27.89
CA ALA A 499 21.84 43.19 26.72
C ALA A 499 21.99 42.14 25.58
N PRO A 500 22.38 40.87 25.84
CA PRO A 500 22.45 39.86 24.77
C PRO A 500 21.06 39.48 24.23
N THR A 501 20.04 39.46 25.08
CA THR A 501 18.66 39.16 24.68
C THR A 501 18.07 40.27 23.83
N ALA A 502 18.33 41.54 24.15
CA ALA A 502 17.89 42.70 23.36
C ALA A 502 18.43 42.64 21.92
N ARG A 503 19.71 42.31 21.74
CA ARG A 503 20.30 42.13 20.41
C ARG A 503 19.67 40.96 19.64
N LEU A 504 19.25 39.90 20.33
CA LEU A 504 18.57 38.76 19.69
C LEU A 504 17.13 39.09 19.29
N VAL A 505 16.41 39.85 20.12
CA VAL A 505 15.06 40.34 19.82
C VAL A 505 15.08 41.29 18.61
N GLU A 506 16.04 42.21 18.58
CA GLU A 506 16.26 43.12 17.46
C GLU A 506 16.59 42.36 16.16
N ARG A 507 17.47 41.36 16.22
CA ARG A 507 17.76 40.48 15.08
C ARG A 507 16.54 39.66 14.64
N ALA A 508 15.71 39.25 15.59
CA ALA A 508 14.45 38.55 15.30
C ALA A 508 13.39 39.48 14.69
N GLY A 509 13.56 40.80 14.75
CA GLY A 509 12.59 41.77 14.23
C GLY A 509 11.28 41.79 15.02
N MET A 510 11.34 41.48 16.32
CA MET A 510 10.16 41.44 17.18
C MET A 510 10.05 42.70 18.04
N ASP A 511 8.84 43.24 18.16
CA ASP A 511 8.52 44.41 18.97
C ASP A 511 8.36 44.06 20.47
N ILE A 512 9.29 43.28 21.03
CA ILE A 512 9.22 42.79 22.41
C ILE A 512 10.26 43.51 23.27
N ASP A 513 9.84 44.02 24.43
CA ASP A 513 10.78 44.57 25.42
C ASP A 513 11.59 43.44 26.06
N ALA A 514 12.91 43.43 25.81
CA ALA A 514 13.83 42.43 26.33
C ALA A 514 13.82 42.35 27.86
N THR A 515 13.49 43.45 28.54
CA THR A 515 13.39 43.50 30.01
C THR A 515 12.20 42.68 30.52
N ARG A 516 11.07 42.72 29.80
CA ARG A 516 9.88 41.92 30.12
C ARG A 516 10.09 40.44 29.83
N LEU A 517 10.81 40.13 28.75
CA LEU A 517 11.12 38.75 28.41
C LEU A 517 12.00 38.10 29.48
N VAL A 518 13.09 38.75 29.87
CA VAL A 518 14.01 38.19 30.87
C VAL A 518 13.32 38.04 32.24
N SER A 519 12.54 39.04 32.68
CA SER A 519 11.79 38.94 33.93
C SER A 519 10.69 37.86 33.90
N GLY A 520 9.99 37.69 32.78
CA GLY A 520 9.03 36.60 32.58
C GLY A 520 9.68 35.22 32.64
N THR A 521 10.88 35.06 32.06
CA THR A 521 11.61 33.79 32.13
C THR A 521 12.10 33.42 33.52
N ALA A 522 12.49 34.41 34.33
CA ALA A 522 12.86 34.20 35.71
C ALA A 522 11.63 33.77 36.55
N GLY A 523 10.46 34.36 36.32
CA GLY A 523 9.21 33.95 36.97
C GLY A 523 8.78 32.53 36.59
N ALA A 524 8.87 32.17 35.31
CA ALA A 524 8.55 30.83 34.83
C ALA A 524 9.49 29.76 35.41
N LEU A 525 10.80 30.06 35.48
CA LEU A 525 11.79 29.21 36.13
C LEU A 525 11.40 28.89 37.58
N THR A 526 11.08 29.92 38.37
CA THR A 526 10.70 29.75 39.78
C THR A 526 9.41 28.94 39.91
N PHE A 527 8.42 29.20 39.06
CA PHE A 527 7.16 28.46 39.05
C PHE A 527 7.35 26.96 38.74
N VAL A 528 8.14 26.63 37.71
CA VAL A 528 8.42 25.24 37.32
C VAL A 528 9.11 24.47 38.44
N VAL A 529 10.11 25.07 39.10
CA VAL A 529 10.83 24.43 40.21
C VAL A 529 9.89 24.18 41.40
N VAL A 530 9.05 25.15 41.77
CA VAL A 530 8.13 25.03 42.91
C VAL A 530 7.04 23.98 42.66
N VAL A 531 6.44 23.96 41.47
CA VAL A 531 5.38 23.00 41.11
C VAL A 531 5.94 21.58 41.02
N LEU A 532 7.08 21.37 40.35
CA LEU A 532 7.70 20.04 40.27
C LEU A 532 8.14 19.53 41.64
N ARG A 533 8.57 20.42 42.52
CA ARG A 533 8.89 20.08 43.92
C ARG A 533 7.65 19.68 44.72
N ALA A 534 6.48 20.23 44.41
CA ALA A 534 5.22 19.87 45.06
C ALA A 534 4.69 18.51 44.60
N VAL A 535 4.96 18.11 43.35
CA VAL A 535 4.46 16.87 42.75
C VAL A 535 5.43 15.69 42.94
N GLN A 536 6.75 15.94 43.03
CA GLN A 536 7.79 14.91 43.12
C GLN A 536 8.82 15.24 44.22
N PRO A 537 9.26 14.26 45.05
CA PRO A 537 10.22 14.52 46.14
C PRO A 537 11.66 14.83 45.68
N ASN A 538 12.00 14.55 44.41
CA ASN A 538 13.37 14.59 43.93
C ASN A 538 13.80 16.00 43.48
N TRP A 539 14.62 16.67 44.30
CA TRP A 539 15.18 18.00 44.04
C TRP A 539 16.00 18.08 42.76
N PHE A 540 16.69 17.00 42.38
CA PHE A 540 17.53 16.99 41.19
C PHE A 540 16.71 17.20 39.92
N LEU A 541 15.58 16.52 39.80
CA LEU A 541 14.67 16.64 38.65
C LEU A 541 14.05 18.04 38.54
N ALA A 542 13.63 18.61 39.67
CA ALA A 542 13.06 19.97 39.70
C ALA A 542 14.09 21.04 39.28
N LEU A 543 15.35 20.91 39.73
CA LEU A 543 16.43 21.83 39.35
C LEU A 543 16.84 21.68 37.88
N CYS A 544 16.93 20.45 37.37
CA CYS A 544 17.21 20.20 35.95
C CYS A 544 16.10 20.78 35.04
N ALA A 545 14.82 20.54 35.38
CA ALA A 545 13.69 21.10 34.63
C ALA A 545 13.65 22.64 34.71
N GLY A 546 13.94 23.21 35.88
CA GLY A 546 14.12 24.64 36.04
C GLY A 546 15.19 25.19 35.10
N ALA A 547 16.40 24.62 35.13
CA ALA A 547 17.53 25.07 34.30
C ALA A 547 17.25 25.06 32.79
N MET A 548 16.30 24.25 32.31
CA MET A 548 15.88 24.23 30.90
C MET A 548 14.95 25.40 30.52
N THR A 549 14.29 26.06 31.48
CA THR A 549 13.28 27.11 31.23
C THR A 549 13.82 28.33 30.47
N PRO A 550 15.03 28.86 30.76
CA PRO A 550 15.62 29.98 30.00
C PRO A 550 16.07 29.58 28.58
N LEU A 551 16.29 28.28 28.32
CA LEU A 551 16.74 27.81 27.00
C LEU A 551 15.63 27.96 25.96
N VAL A 552 14.36 27.80 26.35
CA VAL A 552 13.21 27.84 25.44
C VAL A 552 13.12 29.17 24.67
N PRO A 553 13.03 30.35 25.33
CA PRO A 553 12.97 31.63 24.63
C PRO A 553 14.28 31.99 23.94
N TYR A 554 15.42 31.55 24.47
CA TYR A 554 16.72 31.75 23.80
C TYR A 554 16.77 31.02 22.46
N PHE A 555 16.38 29.73 22.41
CA PHE A 555 16.33 28.97 21.17
C PHE A 555 15.25 29.47 20.23
N TYR A 556 14.09 29.91 20.75
CA TYR A 556 13.04 30.54 19.94
C TYR A 556 13.53 31.83 19.27
N LEU A 557 14.10 32.76 20.05
CA LEU A 557 14.67 34.01 19.52
C LEU A 557 15.76 33.76 18.49
N ARG A 558 16.64 32.80 18.77
CA ARG A 558 17.72 32.40 17.86
C ARG A 558 17.17 31.77 16.58
N HIS A 559 16.12 30.96 16.68
CA HIS A 559 15.45 30.36 15.54
C HIS A 559 14.73 31.43 14.70
N ALA A 560 13.97 32.33 15.33
CA ALA A 560 13.30 33.45 14.67
C ALA A 560 14.29 34.39 13.97
N ALA A 561 15.40 34.76 14.61
CA ALA A 561 16.46 35.55 14.00
C ALA A 561 17.12 34.86 12.80
N ARG A 562 17.32 33.53 12.87
CA ARG A 562 17.84 32.74 11.74
C ARG A 562 16.83 32.61 10.61
N ALA A 563 15.57 32.37 10.94
CA ALA A 563 14.48 32.28 9.98
C ALA A 563 14.37 33.59 9.20
N ARG A 564 14.36 34.75 9.90
CA ARG A 564 14.36 36.07 9.28
C ARG A 564 15.55 36.27 8.33
N LEU A 565 16.76 35.90 8.74
CA LEU A 565 17.95 36.00 7.87
C LEU A 565 17.88 35.08 6.64
N ASN A 566 17.36 33.85 6.80
CA ASN A 566 17.20 32.93 5.68
C ASN A 566 16.13 33.44 4.68
N THR A 567 15.02 33.98 5.18
CA THR A 567 13.99 34.61 4.34
C THR A 567 14.54 35.85 3.64
N PHE A 568 15.40 36.64 4.30
CA PHE A 568 16.14 37.71 3.65
C PHE A 568 17.01 37.17 2.51
N GLU A 569 17.85 36.16 2.77
CA GLU A 569 18.77 35.55 1.79
C GLU A 569 18.03 35.02 0.56
N GLU A 570 16.82 34.46 0.74
CA GLU A 570 15.99 33.95 -0.35
C GLU A 570 15.40 35.05 -1.24
N ILE A 571 14.94 36.15 -0.66
CA ILE A 571 14.27 37.26 -1.37
C ILE A 571 15.28 38.26 -1.95
N PHE A 572 16.50 38.31 -1.39
CA PHE A 572 17.51 39.31 -1.73
C PHE A 572 17.92 39.36 -3.21
N PRO A 573 18.09 38.25 -3.96
CA PRO A 573 18.39 38.29 -5.39
C PRO A 573 17.34 39.07 -6.20
N ASP A 574 16.06 38.94 -5.85
CA ASP A 574 14.97 39.61 -6.55
C ASP A 574 14.99 41.14 -6.31
N ALA A 575 15.48 41.58 -5.14
CA ALA A 575 15.72 42.99 -4.88
C ALA A 575 16.89 43.55 -5.70
N ILE A 576 17.94 42.76 -5.91
CA ILE A 576 19.06 43.13 -6.78
C ILE A 576 18.58 43.24 -8.23
N ASP A 577 17.77 42.29 -8.71
CA ASP A 577 17.16 42.32 -10.05
C ASP A 577 16.24 43.54 -10.24
N LEU A 578 15.45 43.90 -9.22
CA LEU A 578 14.62 45.11 -9.25
C LEU A 578 15.49 46.37 -9.36
N MET A 579 16.57 46.44 -8.56
CA MET A 579 17.52 47.56 -8.61
C MET A 579 18.21 47.67 -9.98
N ALA A 580 18.70 46.56 -10.51
CA ALA A 580 19.39 46.50 -11.79
C ALA A 580 18.48 46.94 -12.95
N ARG A 581 17.22 46.46 -12.98
CA ARG A 581 16.21 46.86 -13.98
C ARG A 581 15.88 48.35 -13.90
N ALA A 582 15.68 48.87 -12.70
CA ALA A 582 15.35 50.28 -12.50
C ALA A 582 16.53 51.21 -12.87
N LEU A 583 17.76 50.83 -12.54
CA LEU A 583 18.96 51.56 -12.95
C LEU A 583 19.14 51.56 -14.47
N ARG A 584 18.86 50.42 -15.14
CA ARG A 584 18.89 50.31 -16.61
C ARG A 584 17.82 51.17 -17.28
N ALA A 585 16.68 51.38 -16.62
CA ALA A 585 15.62 52.31 -17.04
C ALA A 585 15.96 53.79 -16.77
N GLY A 586 17.14 54.10 -16.21
CA GLY A 586 17.62 55.46 -15.98
C GLY A 586 17.25 56.06 -14.62
N HIS A 587 16.69 55.30 -13.69
CA HIS A 587 16.40 55.81 -12.34
C HIS A 587 17.69 56.01 -11.52
N ALA A 588 17.69 57.00 -10.63
CA ALA A 588 18.79 57.20 -9.68
C ALA A 588 18.82 56.11 -8.60
N VAL A 589 20.01 55.78 -8.09
CA VAL A 589 20.23 54.75 -7.03
C VAL A 589 19.36 54.99 -5.79
N THR A 590 19.10 56.25 -5.45
CA THR A 590 18.25 56.61 -4.30
C THR A 590 16.77 56.30 -4.57
N THR A 591 16.28 56.54 -5.78
CA THR A 591 14.93 56.16 -6.23
C THR A 591 14.76 54.65 -6.26
N THR A 592 15.80 53.91 -6.68
CA THR A 592 15.75 52.44 -6.68
C THR A 592 15.71 51.85 -5.28
N LEU A 593 16.39 52.47 -4.29
CA LEU A 593 16.26 52.07 -2.88
C LEU A 593 14.84 52.26 -2.35
N ALA A 594 14.15 53.34 -2.75
CA ALA A 594 12.75 53.58 -2.40
C ALA A 594 11.82 52.51 -3.01
N MET A 595 12.02 52.15 -4.29
CA MET A 595 11.25 51.09 -4.95
C MET A 595 11.40 49.75 -4.21
N ILE A 596 12.61 49.37 -3.82
CA ILE A 596 12.84 48.15 -3.03
C ILE A 596 12.13 48.23 -1.66
N ALA A 597 12.18 49.40 -1.01
CA ALA A 597 11.57 49.64 0.30
C ALA A 597 10.03 49.60 0.30
N ASP A 598 9.39 49.69 -0.87
CA ASP A 598 7.93 49.68 -1.00
C ASP A 598 7.40 48.40 -1.65
N GLU A 599 8.07 47.88 -2.67
CA GLU A 599 7.62 46.72 -3.46
C GLU A 599 8.05 45.37 -2.88
N MET A 600 9.23 45.28 -2.26
CA MET A 600 9.69 43.99 -1.74
C MET A 600 8.90 43.56 -0.50
N PRO A 601 8.77 42.25 -0.24
CA PRO A 601 8.26 41.73 1.02
C PRO A 601 9.27 41.88 2.18
N ASP A 602 8.77 41.85 3.41
CA ASP A 602 9.63 41.75 4.61
C ASP A 602 10.38 40.40 4.63
N PRO A 603 11.65 40.36 5.08
CA PRO A 603 12.39 41.42 5.79
C PRO A 603 13.26 42.32 4.91
N VAL A 604 13.30 42.10 3.58
CA VAL A 604 14.09 42.95 2.66
C VAL A 604 13.54 44.37 2.63
N LYS A 605 12.21 44.49 2.58
CA LYS A 605 11.49 45.77 2.65
C LYS A 605 11.95 46.67 3.80
N SER A 606 11.89 46.15 5.02
CA SER A 606 12.20 46.91 6.24
C SER A 606 13.67 47.35 6.29
N GLU A 607 14.62 46.49 5.90
CA GLU A 607 16.04 46.86 5.92
C GLU A 607 16.38 47.91 4.84
N PHE A 608 15.82 47.79 3.64
CA PHE A 608 16.02 48.78 2.58
C PHE A 608 15.28 50.10 2.86
N ARG A 609 14.14 50.05 3.56
CA ARG A 609 13.46 51.24 4.08
C ARG A 609 14.33 52.01 5.06
N VAL A 610 14.98 51.32 6.00
CA VAL A 610 15.93 51.95 6.92
C VAL A 610 17.08 52.63 6.16
N VAL A 611 17.60 51.99 5.10
CA VAL A 611 18.65 52.57 4.25
C VAL A 611 18.16 53.83 3.53
N TYR A 612 16.98 53.76 2.90
CA TYR A 612 16.39 54.89 2.20
C TYR A 612 16.13 56.07 3.16
N GLU A 613 15.47 55.83 4.28
CA GLU A 613 15.15 56.86 5.28
C GLU A 613 16.41 57.49 5.87
N GLN A 614 17.39 56.70 6.29
CA GLN A 614 18.65 57.21 6.84
C GLN A 614 19.39 58.10 5.85
N HIS A 615 19.44 57.71 4.57
CA HIS A 615 20.05 58.52 3.54
C HIS A 615 19.27 59.82 3.29
N ASN A 616 17.95 59.75 3.24
CA ASN A 616 17.08 60.91 3.06
C ASN A 616 17.13 61.89 4.25
N TYR A 617 17.42 61.40 5.46
CA TYR A 617 17.72 62.20 6.65
C TYR A 617 19.15 62.79 6.66
N GLY A 618 19.89 62.68 5.56
CA GLY A 618 21.18 63.35 5.38
C GLY A 618 22.40 62.53 5.82
N LEU A 619 22.24 61.24 6.17
CA LEU A 619 23.40 60.40 6.45
C LEU A 619 24.17 60.06 5.15
N PRO A 620 25.52 60.06 5.18
CA PRO A 620 26.32 59.70 4.02
C PRO A 620 25.99 58.29 3.52
N PHE A 621 25.68 58.16 2.22
CA PHE A 621 25.29 56.88 1.60
C PHE A 621 26.26 55.73 1.90
N GLN A 622 27.57 56.01 1.90
CA GLN A 622 28.60 55.01 2.23
C GLN A 622 28.45 54.44 3.64
N ARG A 623 28.08 55.28 4.62
CA ARG A 623 27.83 54.87 6.00
C ARG A 623 26.57 54.02 6.08
N VAL A 624 25.49 54.48 5.45
CA VAL A 624 24.18 53.79 5.48
C VAL A 624 24.29 52.38 4.84
N MET A 625 25.00 52.26 3.73
CA MET A 625 25.24 50.96 3.07
C MET A 625 26.13 50.03 3.91
N LYS A 626 27.16 50.56 4.58
CA LYS A 626 27.96 49.77 5.54
C LYS A 626 27.12 49.32 6.74
N ASP A 627 26.19 50.16 7.21
CA ASP A 627 25.27 49.82 8.30
C ASP A 627 24.29 48.71 7.88
N LEU A 628 23.87 48.65 6.61
CA LEU A 628 23.11 47.50 6.09
C LEU A 628 23.90 46.18 6.20
N ALA A 629 25.17 46.18 5.82
CA ALA A 629 26.03 44.99 5.88
C ALA A 629 26.34 44.53 7.32
N THR A 630 26.26 45.43 8.31
CA THR A 630 26.43 45.06 9.72
C THR A 630 25.13 44.52 10.34
N ARG A 631 23.97 45.06 9.95
CA ARG A 631 22.65 44.56 10.38
C ARG A 631 22.31 43.21 9.76
N VAL A 632 22.62 43.03 8.48
CA VAL A 632 22.40 41.80 7.72
C VAL A 632 23.76 41.18 7.36
N PRO A 633 24.35 40.35 8.25
CA PRO A 633 25.72 39.85 8.11
C PRO A 633 25.87 38.71 7.08
N LEU A 634 25.09 38.75 5.98
CA LEU A 634 25.19 37.81 4.87
C LEU A 634 26.39 38.14 3.98
N ILE A 635 26.93 37.13 3.32
CA ILE A 635 28.08 37.28 2.41
C ILE A 635 27.64 38.05 1.16
N ASP A 636 26.47 37.72 0.61
CA ASP A 636 25.98 38.32 -0.62
C ASP A 636 25.58 39.79 -0.44
N VAL A 637 25.09 40.18 0.75
CA VAL A 637 24.85 41.58 1.11
C VAL A 637 26.16 42.37 1.19
N ARG A 638 27.23 41.76 1.72
CA ARG A 638 28.56 42.39 1.76
C ARG A 638 29.12 42.59 0.36
N PHE A 639 28.98 41.61 -0.52
CA PHE A 639 29.38 41.74 -1.93
C PHE A 639 28.57 42.82 -2.64
N PHE A 640 27.25 42.84 -2.45
CA PHE A 640 26.36 43.86 -2.99
C PHE A 640 26.76 45.28 -2.54
N VAL A 641 26.93 45.49 -1.23
CA VAL A 641 27.36 46.78 -0.69
C VAL A 641 28.71 47.20 -1.26
N THR A 642 29.66 46.28 -1.35
CA THR A 642 30.99 46.56 -1.90
C THR A 642 30.92 46.93 -3.38
N ALA A 643 30.13 46.19 -4.18
CA ALA A 643 29.94 46.45 -5.60
C ALA A 643 29.28 47.81 -5.86
N VAL A 644 28.21 48.14 -5.12
CA VAL A 644 27.51 49.42 -5.26
C VAL A 644 28.40 50.61 -4.89
N LEU A 645 29.17 50.49 -3.79
CA LEU A 645 30.08 51.57 -3.38
C LEU A 645 31.25 51.74 -4.36
N MET A 646 31.87 50.64 -4.80
CA MET A 646 33.00 50.68 -5.73
C MET A 646 32.61 51.27 -7.08
N GLN A 647 31.47 50.85 -7.63
CA GLN A 647 31.04 51.29 -8.97
C GLN A 647 30.57 52.75 -8.99
N ARG A 648 29.97 53.21 -7.89
CA ARG A 648 29.54 54.60 -7.76
C ARG A 648 30.73 55.56 -7.69
N ASP A 649 31.81 55.14 -7.05
CA ASP A 649 33.02 55.97 -6.90
C ASP A 649 33.89 55.94 -8.19
N THR A 650 33.79 54.88 -9.00
CA THR A 650 34.56 54.69 -10.25
C THR A 650 33.79 54.99 -11.55
N GLY A 651 32.45 55.17 -11.48
CA GLY A 651 31.61 55.63 -12.60
C GLY A 651 31.27 54.56 -13.66
N GLY A 652 31.43 53.27 -13.37
CA GLY A 652 31.14 52.20 -14.34
C GLY A 652 29.66 51.77 -14.42
N ASN A 653 29.35 50.79 -15.29
CA ASN A 653 28.01 50.24 -15.48
C ASN A 653 27.52 49.41 -14.28
N LEU A 654 26.90 50.06 -13.30
CA LEU A 654 26.38 49.42 -12.08
C LEU A 654 25.27 48.40 -12.38
N ALA A 655 24.45 48.63 -13.41
CA ALA A 655 23.36 47.72 -13.75
C ALA A 655 23.88 46.32 -14.15
N GLU A 656 24.99 46.25 -14.89
CA GLU A 656 25.61 45.00 -15.31
C GLU A 656 26.28 44.23 -14.16
N VAL A 657 26.99 44.94 -13.27
CA VAL A 657 27.60 44.32 -12.08
C VAL A 657 26.54 43.71 -11.16
N LEU A 658 25.40 44.37 -11.01
CA LEU A 658 24.28 43.88 -10.20
C LEU A 658 23.59 42.67 -10.83
N ASP A 659 23.44 42.63 -12.16
CA ASP A 659 22.84 41.50 -12.90
C ASP A 659 23.70 40.23 -12.73
N ASN A 660 25.02 40.38 -12.84
CA ASN A 660 25.98 39.31 -12.59
C ASN A 660 25.93 38.85 -11.13
N LEU A 661 25.85 39.79 -10.18
CA LEU A 661 25.75 39.46 -8.75
C LEU A 661 24.44 38.73 -8.43
N ALA A 662 23.31 39.16 -8.98
CA ALA A 662 22.02 38.49 -8.81
C ALA A 662 22.05 37.05 -9.35
N THR A 663 22.64 36.86 -10.54
CA THR A 663 22.82 35.54 -11.16
C THR A 663 23.68 34.63 -10.27
N VAL A 664 24.86 35.11 -9.85
CA VAL A 664 25.78 34.34 -8.99
C VAL A 664 25.14 34.00 -7.64
N THR A 665 24.43 34.93 -7.01
CA THR A 665 23.75 34.68 -5.74
C THR A 665 22.62 33.65 -5.90
N ARG A 666 21.84 33.72 -6.98
CA ARG A 666 20.74 32.76 -7.26
C ARG A 666 21.28 31.36 -7.54
N ASP A 667 22.35 31.23 -8.32
CA ASP A 667 22.97 29.94 -8.61
C ASP A 667 23.61 29.32 -7.35
N ARG A 668 24.30 30.13 -6.54
CA ARG A 668 24.85 29.69 -5.25
C ARG A 668 23.74 29.18 -4.32
N PHE A 669 22.60 29.86 -4.28
CA PHE A 669 21.46 29.46 -3.47
C PHE A 669 20.83 28.14 -3.96
N ARG A 670 20.67 27.97 -5.28
CA ARG A 670 20.18 26.71 -5.88
C ARG A 670 21.08 25.53 -5.53
N THR A 671 22.39 25.70 -5.69
CA THR A 671 23.38 24.66 -5.38
C THR A 671 23.35 24.31 -3.88
N ARG A 672 23.23 25.30 -3.00
CA ARG A 672 23.10 25.09 -1.56
C ARG A 672 21.83 24.30 -1.21
N ARG A 673 20.68 24.63 -1.80
CA ARG A 673 19.42 23.89 -1.61
C ARG A 673 19.52 22.43 -2.08
N GLN A 674 20.15 22.18 -3.22
CA GLN A 674 20.35 20.82 -3.72
C GLN A 674 21.21 19.98 -2.76
N LEU A 675 22.29 20.56 -2.23
CA LEU A 675 23.12 19.89 -1.22
C LEU A 675 22.38 19.66 0.10
N ASP A 676 21.58 20.63 0.55
CA ASP A 676 20.77 20.48 1.76
C ASP A 676 19.76 19.34 1.63
N VAL A 677 19.15 19.17 0.46
CA VAL A 677 18.22 18.06 0.15
C VAL A 677 18.96 16.72 0.08
N LEU A 678 20.07 16.64 -0.67
CA LEU A 678 20.86 15.41 -0.81
C LEU A 678 21.45 14.93 0.53
N THR A 679 21.85 15.85 1.40
CA THR A 679 22.38 15.53 2.73
C THR A 679 21.29 15.37 3.80
N ALA A 680 20.02 15.71 3.52
CA ALA A 680 18.93 15.60 4.48
C ALA A 680 18.69 14.16 4.92
N GLN A 681 18.73 13.20 3.99
CA GLN A 681 18.58 11.78 4.27
C GLN A 681 19.71 11.28 5.19
N GLY A 682 20.97 11.55 4.83
CA GLY A 682 22.14 11.17 5.63
C GLY A 682 22.15 11.79 7.04
N ARG A 683 21.74 13.07 7.16
CA ARG A 683 21.53 13.73 8.46
C ARG A 683 20.47 13.00 9.28
N MET A 684 19.30 12.77 8.69
CA MET A 684 18.15 12.16 9.37
C MET A 684 18.47 10.74 9.87
N THR A 685 19.10 9.92 9.05
CA THR A 685 19.60 8.59 9.46
C THR A 685 20.57 8.69 10.62
N GLY A 686 21.46 9.69 10.61
CA GLY A 686 22.38 9.96 11.72
C GLY A 686 21.70 10.34 13.03
N TRP A 687 20.65 11.16 12.99
CA TRP A 687 19.85 11.51 14.18
C TRP A 687 19.08 10.30 14.72
N ILE A 688 18.49 9.48 13.85
CA ILE A 688 17.76 8.28 14.23
C ILE A 688 18.70 7.26 14.88
N LEU A 689 19.81 6.94 14.22
CA LEU A 689 20.80 5.98 14.73
C LEU A 689 21.47 6.49 16.02
N GLY A 690 21.68 7.81 16.12
CA GLY A 690 22.22 8.48 17.29
C GLY A 690 21.27 8.50 18.51
N GLY A 691 19.98 8.69 18.28
CA GLY A 691 18.98 8.83 19.33
C GLY A 691 18.29 7.53 19.75
N PHE A 692 18.16 6.56 18.83
CA PHE A 692 17.38 5.34 19.04
C PHE A 692 17.84 4.53 20.27
N PRO A 693 19.14 4.27 20.52
CA PRO A 693 19.57 3.51 21.69
C PRO A 693 19.23 4.20 23.03
N LEU A 694 19.24 5.53 23.08
CA LEU A 694 18.88 6.30 24.28
C LEU A 694 17.37 6.24 24.53
N VAL A 695 16.56 6.42 23.49
CA VAL A 695 15.10 6.32 23.59
C VAL A 695 14.68 4.91 23.96
N LEU A 696 15.26 3.89 23.31
CA LEU A 696 15.00 2.48 23.61
C LEU A 696 15.41 2.14 25.05
N GLY A 697 16.58 2.61 25.49
CA GLY A 697 17.04 2.43 26.87
C GLY A 697 16.09 3.06 27.90
N LEU A 698 15.59 4.27 27.64
CA LEU A 698 14.61 4.94 28.49
C LEU A 698 13.25 4.20 28.50
N VAL A 699 12.78 3.77 27.34
CA VAL A 699 11.53 3.00 27.20
C VAL A 699 11.64 1.66 27.93
N LEU A 700 12.76 0.95 27.80
CA LEU A 700 13.00 -0.31 28.53
C LEU A 700 13.09 -0.07 30.05
N TYR A 701 13.68 1.05 30.48
CA TYR A 701 13.72 1.43 31.89
C TYR A 701 12.32 1.68 32.47
N LEU A 702 11.41 2.26 31.68
CA LEU A 702 10.03 2.52 32.07
C LEU A 702 9.12 1.28 32.00
N LEU A 703 9.30 0.42 30.97
CA LEU A 703 8.45 -0.75 30.74
C LEU A 703 8.87 -1.99 31.51
N LYS A 704 10.18 -2.19 31.73
CA LYS A 704 10.75 -3.37 32.40
C LYS A 704 11.89 -2.98 33.35
N PRO A 705 11.57 -2.26 34.45
CA PRO A 705 12.57 -1.75 35.40
C PRO A 705 13.45 -2.85 36.00
N ASP A 706 12.91 -4.06 36.21
CA ASP A 706 13.66 -5.18 36.78
C ASP A 706 14.82 -5.66 35.89
N HIS A 707 14.65 -5.61 34.58
CA HIS A 707 15.70 -6.01 33.63
C HIS A 707 16.78 -4.93 33.50
N MET A 708 16.38 -3.66 33.60
CA MET A 708 17.31 -2.52 33.52
C MET A 708 18.09 -2.29 34.83
N ASN A 709 17.57 -2.76 35.96
CA ASN A 709 18.26 -2.68 37.25
C ASN A 709 19.63 -3.40 37.23
N ALA A 710 19.78 -4.48 36.46
CA ALA A 710 21.06 -5.16 36.29
C ALA A 710 22.11 -4.24 35.63
N PHE A 711 21.72 -3.40 34.67
CA PHE A 711 22.65 -2.46 34.01
C PHE A 711 23.02 -1.25 34.86
N VAL A 712 22.16 -0.87 35.81
CA VAL A 712 22.34 0.35 36.63
C VAL A 712 22.95 0.06 38.00
N LYS A 713 22.71 -1.12 38.57
CA LYS A 713 23.15 -1.48 39.93
C LYS A 713 24.35 -2.43 39.96
N ASP A 714 24.56 -3.24 38.93
CA ASP A 714 25.71 -4.15 38.84
C ASP A 714 26.96 -3.37 38.37
N PRO A 715 28.11 -3.49 39.06
CA PRO A 715 29.39 -2.93 38.60
C PRO A 715 29.77 -3.31 37.16
N LEU A 716 29.43 -4.52 36.70
CA LEU A 716 29.67 -4.93 35.30
C LEU A 716 28.71 -4.25 34.33
N GLY A 717 27.45 -4.07 34.72
CA GLY A 717 26.44 -3.37 33.95
C GLY A 717 26.79 -1.90 33.70
N LEU A 718 27.29 -1.22 34.73
CA LEU A 718 27.76 0.17 34.65
C LEU A 718 28.91 0.33 33.64
N ARG A 719 29.92 -0.57 33.68
CA ARG A 719 31.03 -0.54 32.72
C ARG A 719 30.60 -0.78 31.29
N LEU A 720 29.62 -1.66 31.07
CA LEU A 720 29.05 -1.89 29.73
C LEU A 720 28.26 -0.68 29.23
N LEU A 721 27.56 0.02 30.12
CA LEU A 721 26.84 1.25 29.79
C LEU A 721 27.81 2.39 29.43
N GLU A 722 28.89 2.55 30.18
CA GLU A 722 29.96 3.51 29.87
C GLU A 722 30.58 3.26 28.49
N LEU A 723 30.90 1.98 28.19
CA LEU A 723 31.41 1.59 26.88
C LEU A 723 30.40 1.87 25.75
N ALA A 724 29.13 1.55 25.97
CA ALA A 724 28.07 1.80 25.00
C ALA A 724 27.89 3.30 24.72
N ILE A 725 27.93 4.15 25.76
CA ILE A 725 27.88 5.60 25.62
C ILE A 725 29.11 6.12 24.86
N ALA A 726 30.30 5.63 25.17
CA ALA A 726 31.53 6.02 24.47
C ALA A 726 31.45 5.66 22.97
N LEU A 727 31.04 4.44 22.64
CA LEU A 727 30.84 4.00 21.25
C LEU A 727 29.76 4.82 20.54
N GLN A 728 28.67 5.15 21.24
CA GLN A 728 27.59 5.97 20.69
C GLN A 728 28.06 7.38 20.37
N VAL A 729 28.83 8.01 21.26
CA VAL A 729 29.42 9.34 21.04
C VAL A 729 30.38 9.32 19.86
N ILE A 730 31.25 8.30 19.78
CA ILE A 730 32.17 8.12 18.65
C ILE A 730 31.38 7.97 17.35
N GLY A 731 30.35 7.11 17.33
CA GLY A 731 29.48 6.90 16.16
C GLY A 731 28.81 8.19 15.70
N VAL A 732 28.23 8.98 16.61
CA VAL A 732 27.62 10.27 16.30
C VAL A 732 28.64 11.27 15.73
N VAL A 733 29.87 11.31 16.28
CA VAL A 733 30.94 12.19 15.78
C VAL A 733 31.36 11.78 14.36
N VAL A 734 31.53 10.48 14.10
CA VAL A 734 31.90 9.96 12.77
C VAL A 734 30.81 10.26 11.74
N ILE A 735 29.54 10.00 12.07
CA ILE A 735 28.41 10.30 11.19
C ILE A 735 28.34 11.81 10.91
N ARG A 736 28.51 12.64 11.94
CA ARG A 736 28.49 14.10 11.78
C ARG A 736 29.63 14.60 10.90
N LYS A 737 30.78 13.93 10.89
CA LYS A 737 31.91 14.25 10.01
C LYS A 737 31.67 13.79 8.58
N LEU A 738 31.10 12.60 8.37
CA LEU A 738 30.75 12.07 7.05
C LEU A 738 29.67 12.90 6.33
N VAL A 739 28.72 13.45 7.10
CA VAL A 739 27.60 14.21 6.55
C VAL A 739 27.92 15.69 6.35
N LYS A 740 29.01 16.18 6.91
CA LYS A 740 29.44 17.58 6.76
C LYS A 740 30.16 17.74 5.42
N VAL A 741 29.42 18.13 4.38
CA VAL A 741 29.98 18.56 3.10
C VAL A 741 30.52 19.98 3.29
N GLU A 742 31.85 20.16 3.21
CA GLU A 742 32.46 21.49 3.19
C GLU A 742 32.41 22.05 1.76
N TYR A 743 32.01 23.32 1.65
CA TYR A 743 31.84 24.06 0.40
C TYR A 743 32.72 25.31 0.44
#